data_AF-A0A0D9VIN3-F1
#
_entry.id   AF-A0A0D9VIN3-F1
#
_cell.length_a   1.000
_cell.length_b   1.000
_cell.length_c   1.000
_cell.angle_alpha   90.00
_cell.angle_beta   90.00
_cell.angle_gamma   90.00
#
_symmetry.space_group_name_H-M   'P 1'
#
loop_
_entity.id
_entity.type
_entity.pdbx_description
1 polymer ?
#
loop_
_entity_poly.entity_id
_entity_poly.type
_entity_poly.pdbx_seq_one_letter_code
_entity_poly.pdbx_strand_id
1 'polypeptide(L)'
;MEALVQIQQTLSEIDRRIPDALRIAMGVQLHATEPAHYRDEVTRFAAFLFLLPPGEDGAGDDPMECDGGGGDTAESSSSTTTTSMEIECEYFRRPRRPLRMVAASCYLPDHDEDMHFLLPEAGVVGVADGVGGCSARGVDAAAFSRALMSNALKAVADFATATGGMGVVCSCPYTLLELAYSQAVAANTQGASTAVLLSLDGATLRYAYVGDSAFAVVRDGVIVHRSETQNYFFNCPFQLCVTDGTSVTDAARGCVEVEEGDVVVVGTDGLFDNVFDRELRQIVSMGRMMGLSPKQMADVIAGYAFEASTMKNRDTPFSAGSRAQKGTSFQQGKRDDITVVVAYINDRAIPDVIRAAVGLEHHYRTVSVNSDGVIKSFTNSLLCPPEPEQKHDDGDGEAAGSKAISSPRKRKQDSDDEAELVPSPKRRKREAHDGAEEGDHGEVIKKASLRMDWKSCYVPHHNEGAHFGYDDASVVAVADGVGGSRKDGVDASAFARGLMTRAHELLVTATDPTAPVCPYTLLAHAYDDTAESGASTAVILALDGDVLKWTYVGDSGFAVLRDGKIVHRSKPQTRYFNAPCYLSRGGGVGITEAKVGETTGRRRRGGRDGRLFDNVSDADLEKVVQIVTALGFSIRHMVDFIAGAAYEMSRCPEKDSPFVVASRKQRYRAHHHQGGKIDDITVVVARVVSSES
;
A
#
# COMPACT_ATOMS: atom_id res chain seq x y z
N MET A 1 11.76 8.18 41.73
CA MET A 1 10.40 8.00 42.29
C MET A 1 9.33 8.33 41.26
N GLU A 2 9.49 9.39 40.45
CA GLU A 2 8.59 9.73 39.33
C GLU A 2 8.56 8.66 38.22
N ALA A 3 9.71 8.12 37.78
CA ALA A 3 9.76 7.03 36.80
C ALA A 3 8.97 5.78 37.25
N LEU A 4 9.13 5.35 38.50
CA LEU A 4 8.35 4.23 39.08
C LEU A 4 6.84 4.49 39.08
N VAL A 5 6.40 5.74 39.32
CA VAL A 5 4.97 6.12 39.26
C VAL A 5 4.46 6.09 37.83
N GLN A 6 5.25 6.56 36.87
CA GLN A 6 4.91 6.56 35.45
C GLN A 6 4.87 5.13 34.89
N ILE A 7 5.83 4.27 35.23
CA ILE A 7 5.81 2.83 34.93
C ILE A 7 4.55 2.20 35.53
N GLN A 8 4.22 2.47 36.80
CA GLN A 8 3.03 1.90 37.43
C GLN A 8 1.72 2.36 36.76
N GLN A 9 1.64 3.62 36.31
CA GLN A 9 0.50 4.12 35.55
C GLN A 9 0.39 3.44 34.19
N THR A 10 1.48 3.39 33.42
CA THR A 10 1.52 2.73 32.11
C THR A 10 1.23 1.23 32.25
N LEU A 11 1.80 0.54 33.24
CA LEU A 11 1.50 -0.85 33.55
C LEU A 11 0.05 -1.06 33.97
N SER A 12 -0.57 -0.13 34.71
CA SER A 12 -2.00 -0.21 35.02
C SER A 12 -2.88 -0.03 33.78
N GLU A 13 -2.46 0.81 32.82
CA GLU A 13 -3.16 0.98 31.55
C GLU A 13 -2.99 -0.23 30.63
N ILE A 14 -1.77 -0.76 30.55
CA ILE A 14 -1.43 -2.01 29.87
C ILE A 14 -2.28 -3.12 30.46
N ASP A 15 -2.30 -3.25 31.78
CA ASP A 15 -3.04 -4.30 32.47
C ASP A 15 -4.49 -4.32 32.00
N ARG A 16 -5.20 -3.19 32.04
CA ARG A 16 -6.59 -3.09 31.55
C ARG A 16 -6.81 -3.49 30.09
N ARG A 17 -5.76 -3.51 29.26
CA ARG A 17 -5.83 -3.83 27.82
C ARG A 17 -5.45 -5.27 27.48
N ILE A 18 -4.81 -6.00 28.39
CA ILE A 18 -4.40 -7.39 28.17
C ILE A 18 -5.58 -8.33 28.52
N PRO A 19 -6.04 -9.18 27.58
CA PRO A 19 -7.04 -10.20 27.90
C PRO A 19 -6.55 -11.22 28.95
N ASP A 20 -7.41 -11.57 29.91
CA ASP A 20 -7.09 -12.53 30.98
C ASP A 20 -6.63 -13.91 30.47
N ALA A 21 -7.20 -14.37 29.36
CA ALA A 21 -6.79 -15.62 28.71
C ALA A 21 -5.32 -15.61 28.28
N LEU A 22 -4.83 -14.47 27.80
CA LEU A 22 -3.44 -14.32 27.38
C LEU A 22 -2.52 -14.20 28.59
N ARG A 23 -2.97 -13.53 29.66
CA ARG A 23 -2.24 -13.50 30.93
C ARG A 23 -2.01 -14.90 31.50
N ILE A 24 -3.07 -15.71 31.56
CA ILE A 24 -2.99 -17.07 32.10
C ILE A 24 -2.13 -17.97 31.21
N ALA A 25 -2.30 -17.89 29.89
CA ALA A 25 -1.53 -18.69 28.94
C ALA A 25 -0.02 -18.38 28.97
N MET A 26 0.34 -17.12 29.15
CA MET A 26 1.72 -16.65 29.12
C MET A 26 2.35 -16.54 30.51
N GLY A 27 1.55 -16.66 31.59
CA GLY A 27 2.01 -16.51 32.96
C GLY A 27 2.32 -15.06 33.36
N VAL A 28 1.66 -14.06 32.76
CA VAL A 28 1.87 -12.63 33.07
C VAL A 28 1.08 -12.26 34.34
N GLN A 29 1.76 -11.80 35.40
CA GLN A 29 1.21 -11.47 36.73
C GLN A 29 1.23 -9.96 37.04
N LEU A 30 0.79 -9.11 36.10
CA LEU A 30 0.49 -7.71 36.42
C LEU A 30 -0.77 -7.66 37.31
N HIS A 31 -0.68 -6.99 38.47
CA HIS A 31 -1.58 -7.18 39.63
C HIS A 31 -3.09 -6.97 39.36
N ALA A 32 -3.88 -8.05 39.43
CA ALA A 32 -5.19 -8.05 40.08
C ALA A 32 -5.56 -9.45 40.63
N THR A 33 -5.90 -9.49 41.91
CA THR A 33 -6.57 -10.58 42.62
C THR A 33 -8.03 -10.72 42.15
N GLU A 34 -8.52 -11.93 41.81
CA GLU A 34 -9.89 -12.47 42.08
C GLU A 34 -10.22 -13.80 41.32
N PRO A 35 -11.38 -14.46 41.54
CA PRO A 35 -11.60 -15.66 42.36
C PRO A 35 -11.45 -16.99 41.59
N ALA A 36 -11.18 -18.07 42.33
CA ALA A 36 -10.83 -19.41 41.81
C ALA A 36 -11.84 -20.06 40.83
N HIS A 37 -13.06 -19.56 40.69
CA HIS A 37 -14.13 -20.19 39.91
C HIS A 37 -14.13 -19.87 38.41
N TYR A 38 -13.46 -18.79 37.97
CA TYR A 38 -13.34 -18.40 36.54
C TYR A 38 -12.04 -18.90 35.87
N ARG A 39 -11.13 -19.47 36.66
CA ARG A 39 -9.79 -19.88 36.22
C ARG A 39 -9.84 -21.06 35.25
N ASP A 40 -10.77 -21.99 35.44
CA ASP A 40 -10.85 -23.24 34.67
C ASP A 40 -11.28 -23.03 33.21
N GLU A 41 -12.27 -22.18 32.93
CA GLU A 41 -12.74 -21.92 31.56
C GLU A 41 -11.70 -21.14 30.74
N VAL A 42 -11.07 -20.15 31.37
CA VAL A 42 -9.99 -19.37 30.77
C VAL A 42 -8.74 -20.23 30.56
N THR A 43 -8.42 -21.14 31.50
CA THR A 43 -7.32 -22.11 31.35
C THR A 43 -7.60 -23.12 30.24
N ARG A 44 -8.85 -23.57 30.06
CA ARG A 44 -9.24 -24.45 28.94
C ARG A 44 -9.17 -23.73 27.60
N PHE A 45 -9.59 -22.47 27.52
CA PHE A 45 -9.44 -21.65 26.32
C PHE A 45 -7.96 -21.39 26.00
N ALA A 46 -7.14 -21.09 27.00
CA ALA A 46 -5.69 -21.00 26.86
C ALA A 46 -5.08 -22.31 26.38
N ALA A 47 -5.45 -23.46 26.96
CA ALA A 47 -4.98 -24.78 26.54
C ALA A 47 -5.41 -25.14 25.11
N PHE A 48 -6.58 -24.69 24.65
CA PHE A 48 -7.00 -24.82 23.25
C PHE A 48 -6.09 -24.04 22.29
N LEU A 49 -5.64 -22.84 22.69
CA LEU A 49 -4.67 -22.05 21.90
C LEU A 49 -3.29 -22.72 21.80
N PHE A 50 -2.93 -23.60 22.74
CA PHE A 50 -1.68 -24.39 22.73
C PHE A 50 -1.75 -25.65 21.84
N LEU A 51 -2.93 -26.07 21.34
CA LEU A 51 -3.13 -27.36 20.65
C LEU A 51 -3.01 -27.32 19.11
N LEU A 52 -2.55 -26.22 18.52
CA LEU A 52 -2.18 -26.22 17.10
C LEU A 52 -0.81 -26.91 16.94
N PRO A 53 -0.70 -27.97 16.12
CA PRO A 53 0.55 -28.70 16.00
C PRO A 53 1.65 -27.81 15.38
N PRO A 54 2.91 -27.89 15.87
CA PRO A 54 4.04 -27.34 15.14
C PRO A 54 4.11 -28.03 13.77
N GLY A 55 4.30 -27.24 12.70
CA GLY A 55 4.73 -27.79 11.42
C GLY A 55 6.01 -28.59 11.62
N GLU A 56 6.08 -29.75 10.98
CA GLU A 56 7.09 -30.79 11.15
C GLU A 56 8.51 -30.21 11.31
N ASP A 57 9.04 -30.27 12.53
CA ASP A 57 10.46 -30.11 12.83
C ASP A 57 11.19 -31.32 12.22
N GLY A 58 11.90 -31.09 11.11
CA GLY A 58 12.87 -32.03 10.57
C GLY A 58 14.09 -32.14 11.48
N ALA A 59 13.94 -32.85 12.59
CA ALA A 59 15.05 -33.35 13.39
C ALA A 59 15.67 -34.57 12.68
N GLY A 60 16.92 -34.44 12.27
CA GLY A 60 17.76 -35.52 11.78
C GLY A 60 19.22 -35.27 12.17
N ASP A 61 19.56 -35.75 13.37
CA ASP A 61 20.84 -36.31 13.84
C ASP A 61 22.18 -35.59 13.51
N ASP A 62 22.70 -34.91 14.55
CA ASP A 62 24.04 -34.99 15.19
C ASP A 62 25.33 -35.47 14.44
N PRO A 63 26.53 -35.09 14.96
CA PRO A 63 27.67 -34.62 14.17
C PRO A 63 28.62 -35.74 13.73
N MET A 64 29.26 -35.56 12.57
CA MET A 64 30.39 -36.40 12.15
C MET A 64 31.69 -35.61 12.04
N GLU A 65 32.72 -36.28 12.53
CA GLU A 65 34.08 -35.87 12.83
C GLU A 65 34.86 -35.23 11.67
N CYS A 66 35.73 -34.30 12.06
CA CYS A 66 36.89 -33.89 11.26
C CYS A 66 37.91 -35.03 11.23
N ASP A 67 38.23 -35.57 10.05
CA ASP A 67 39.56 -36.11 9.80
C ASP A 67 39.98 -35.86 8.35
N GLY A 68 41.26 -35.57 8.16
CA GLY A 68 41.81 -34.95 6.97
C GLY A 68 42.27 -35.91 5.88
N GLY A 69 42.77 -35.31 4.80
CA GLY A 69 43.81 -35.90 3.96
C GLY A 69 43.45 -36.08 2.49
N GLY A 70 44.16 -35.32 1.64
CA GLY A 70 44.74 -35.89 0.42
C GLY A 70 44.13 -35.45 -0.93
N GLY A 71 44.83 -34.52 -1.58
CA GLY A 71 45.48 -34.80 -2.87
C GLY A 71 44.71 -34.51 -4.16
N ASP A 72 45.25 -33.52 -4.90
CA ASP A 72 45.46 -33.52 -6.37
C ASP A 72 44.22 -33.45 -7.28
N THR A 73 44.11 -32.65 -8.36
CA THR A 73 45.04 -31.87 -9.18
C THR A 73 44.21 -30.98 -10.14
N ALA A 74 44.78 -29.83 -10.53
CA ALA A 74 44.67 -29.10 -11.81
C ALA A 74 43.29 -29.02 -12.54
N GLU A 75 42.80 -27.86 -12.97
CA GLU A 75 43.43 -27.01 -13.99
C GLU A 75 43.02 -25.53 -13.88
N SER A 76 43.98 -24.70 -14.29
CA SER A 76 43.89 -23.26 -14.43
C SER A 76 43.21 -22.85 -15.74
N SER A 77 42.43 -21.77 -15.71
CA SER A 77 42.53 -20.73 -16.75
C SER A 77 42.04 -19.39 -16.21
N SER A 78 42.99 -18.48 -16.02
CA SER A 78 42.75 -17.05 -15.85
C SER A 78 42.38 -16.41 -17.18
N SER A 79 41.34 -15.59 -17.22
CA SER A 79 41.30 -14.43 -18.12
C SER A 79 40.52 -13.30 -17.49
N THR A 80 41.25 -12.23 -17.16
CA THR A 80 40.75 -10.94 -16.74
C THR A 80 40.01 -10.27 -17.91
N THR A 81 38.77 -9.84 -17.73
CA THR A 81 38.21 -8.73 -18.51
C THR A 81 37.16 -7.99 -17.70
N THR A 82 37.48 -6.75 -17.36
CA THR A 82 36.61 -5.74 -16.78
C THR A 82 35.62 -5.29 -17.85
N THR A 83 34.31 -5.52 -17.68
CA THR A 83 33.26 -4.66 -18.26
C THR A 83 31.95 -4.84 -17.49
N SER A 84 31.39 -3.71 -17.07
CA SER A 84 30.07 -3.53 -16.50
C SER A 84 28.98 -4.14 -17.38
N MET A 85 28.00 -4.84 -16.79
CA MET A 85 26.62 -4.85 -17.29
C MET A 85 25.68 -5.42 -16.22
N GLU A 86 24.65 -4.65 -15.92
CA GLU A 86 23.44 -5.05 -15.21
C GLU A 86 22.65 -6.11 -16.01
N ILE A 87 21.64 -6.67 -15.33
CA ILE A 87 20.53 -7.50 -15.82
C ILE A 87 20.79 -9.01 -15.77
N GLU A 88 20.18 -9.67 -14.77
CA GLU A 88 19.06 -10.60 -15.00
C GLU A 88 18.53 -11.17 -13.68
N CYS A 89 17.29 -10.84 -13.34
CA CYS A 89 16.33 -11.76 -12.68
C CYS A 89 14.94 -11.13 -12.66
N GLU A 90 14.30 -11.05 -13.83
CA GLU A 90 12.86 -10.73 -13.93
C GLU A 90 12.18 -11.81 -14.79
N TYR A 91 12.00 -13.00 -14.23
CA TYR A 91 11.10 -14.01 -14.79
C TYR A 91 10.40 -14.78 -13.64
N PHE A 92 9.06 -14.70 -13.62
CA PHE A 92 8.11 -15.36 -12.70
C PHE A 92 8.25 -15.09 -11.19
N ARG A 93 7.87 -13.88 -10.76
CA ARG A 93 7.28 -13.67 -9.42
C ARG A 93 5.93 -12.97 -9.56
N ARG A 94 4.94 -13.44 -8.79
CA ARG A 94 3.60 -12.83 -8.65
C ARG A 94 3.76 -11.31 -8.45
N PRO A 95 3.02 -10.42 -9.14
CA PRO A 95 2.98 -9.02 -8.72
C PRO A 95 2.34 -8.97 -7.33
N ARG A 96 3.15 -8.78 -6.29
CA ARG A 96 2.68 -8.65 -4.91
C ARG A 96 1.94 -7.32 -4.77
N ARG A 97 0.76 -7.37 -4.12
CA ARG A 97 -0.06 -6.19 -3.82
C ARG A 97 0.77 -5.18 -3.01
N PRO A 98 0.60 -3.86 -3.20
CA PRO A 98 1.33 -2.88 -2.39
C PRO A 98 0.83 -2.96 -0.95
N LEU A 99 1.72 -3.32 -0.03
CA LEU A 99 1.40 -3.47 1.38
C LEU A 99 1.53 -2.12 2.09
N ARG A 100 0.92 -2.02 3.26
CA ARG A 100 1.10 -0.90 4.18
C ARG A 100 1.44 -1.41 5.58
N MET A 101 2.14 -0.57 6.31
CA MET A 101 2.42 -0.78 7.72
C MET A 101 1.36 -0.07 8.56
N VAL A 102 0.80 -0.77 9.54
CA VAL A 102 0.03 -0.16 10.64
C VAL A 102 0.81 -0.43 11.92
N ALA A 103 1.43 0.60 12.48
CA ALA A 103 2.34 0.45 13.62
C ALA A 103 1.86 1.18 14.87
N ALA A 104 2.23 0.65 16.03
CA ALA A 104 2.10 1.28 17.33
C ALA A 104 3.26 0.85 18.22
N SER A 105 3.47 1.57 19.32
CA SER A 105 4.56 1.29 20.26
C SER A 105 4.10 1.22 21.70
N CYS A 106 4.96 0.63 22.53
CA CYS A 106 4.94 0.70 23.97
C CYS A 106 6.35 1.01 24.46
N TYR A 107 6.45 1.91 25.45
CA TYR A 107 7.71 2.33 26.04
C TYR A 107 7.58 2.33 27.56
N LEU A 108 8.49 1.64 28.24
CA LEU A 108 8.58 1.55 29.69
C LEU A 108 9.97 2.03 30.13
N PRO A 109 10.08 3.28 30.64
CA PRO A 109 11.38 3.84 31.03
C PRO A 109 11.86 3.30 32.38
N ASP A 110 13.10 2.85 32.46
CA ASP A 110 13.89 2.64 33.69
C ASP A 110 14.90 3.79 33.89
N HIS A 111 15.82 4.00 32.93
CA HIS A 111 16.82 5.09 32.92
C HIS A 111 16.43 6.23 31.97
N ASP A 112 15.46 6.00 31.08
CA ASP A 112 14.97 6.95 30.08
C ASP A 112 15.99 7.31 28.99
N GLU A 113 16.75 6.31 28.54
CA GLU A 113 17.84 6.41 27.57
C GLU A 113 17.42 5.94 26.15
N ASP A 114 16.31 5.22 26.05
CA ASP A 114 15.65 4.78 24.82
C ASP A 114 14.91 5.89 24.06
N MET A 115 14.82 5.76 22.74
CA MET A 115 13.98 6.59 21.88
C MET A 115 13.42 5.82 20.68
N HIS A 116 12.22 6.19 20.22
CA HIS A 116 11.64 5.64 18.99
C HIS A 116 10.82 6.68 18.22
N PHE A 117 10.53 6.38 16.94
CA PHE A 117 9.53 7.11 16.16
C PHE A 117 8.74 6.15 15.27
N LEU A 118 7.51 6.56 14.94
CA LEU A 118 6.63 5.86 14.01
C LEU A 118 6.13 6.85 12.97
N LEU A 119 6.31 6.51 11.69
CA LEU A 119 5.66 7.21 10.58
C LEU A 119 5.04 6.17 9.63
N PRO A 120 3.97 5.47 10.06
CA PRO A 120 3.38 4.37 9.29
C PRO A 120 2.87 4.78 7.92
N GLU A 121 2.46 6.05 7.74
CA GLU A 121 2.03 6.63 6.46
C GLU A 121 3.16 6.65 5.42
N ALA A 122 4.40 6.84 5.88
CA ALA A 122 5.60 6.71 5.06
C ALA A 122 6.19 5.29 5.07
N GLY A 123 5.61 4.38 5.85
CA GLY A 123 6.10 3.01 6.04
C GLY A 123 7.42 2.94 6.81
N VAL A 124 7.77 3.94 7.63
CA VAL A 124 9.06 4.01 8.34
C VAL A 124 8.87 3.94 9.85
N VAL A 125 9.68 3.12 10.52
CA VAL A 125 9.77 3.05 11.98
C VAL A 125 11.22 2.97 12.42
N GLY A 126 11.51 3.46 13.62
CA GLY A 126 12.86 3.42 14.17
C GLY A 126 12.88 3.31 15.68
N VAL A 127 13.88 2.61 16.21
CA VAL A 127 14.21 2.56 17.64
C VAL A 127 15.71 2.82 17.82
N ALA A 128 16.08 3.39 18.95
CA ALA A 128 17.46 3.60 19.38
C ALA A 128 17.56 3.49 20.89
N ASP A 129 18.67 2.93 21.35
CA ASP A 129 18.96 2.65 22.76
C ASP A 129 20.22 3.42 23.15
N GLY A 130 20.12 4.28 24.16
CA GLY A 130 21.23 5.09 24.65
C GLY A 130 22.13 4.28 25.57
N VAL A 131 23.44 4.28 25.31
CA VAL A 131 24.37 3.45 26.10
C VAL A 131 24.66 4.12 27.46
N GLY A 132 24.06 3.58 28.53
CA GLY A 132 24.16 4.09 29.90
C GLY A 132 25.57 4.20 30.50
N GLY A 133 26.57 3.55 29.91
CA GLY A 133 27.98 3.74 30.29
C GLY A 133 28.47 5.19 30.20
N CYS A 134 27.81 6.03 29.38
CA CYS A 134 28.12 7.45 29.24
C CYS A 134 27.75 8.27 30.48
N SER A 135 26.69 7.87 31.20
CA SER A 135 26.17 8.56 32.39
C SER A 135 27.23 8.66 33.51
N ALA A 136 28.08 7.65 33.66
CA ALA A 136 29.20 7.65 34.62
C ALA A 136 30.26 8.75 34.35
N ARG A 137 30.29 9.31 33.14
CA ARG A 137 31.20 10.38 32.71
C ARG A 137 30.53 11.77 32.73
N GLY A 138 29.31 11.87 33.28
CA GLY A 138 28.53 13.11 33.31
C GLY A 138 27.90 13.50 31.97
N VAL A 139 27.80 12.54 31.04
CA VAL A 139 27.16 12.71 29.72
C VAL A 139 25.74 12.16 29.79
N ASP A 140 24.77 12.90 29.23
CA ASP A 140 23.40 12.41 29.07
C ASP A 140 23.38 11.22 28.08
N ALA A 141 23.19 10.00 28.58
CA ALA A 141 23.18 8.78 27.77
C ALA A 141 22.02 8.75 26.75
N ALA A 142 20.94 9.49 27.01
CA ALA A 142 19.79 9.59 26.13
C ALA A 142 19.98 10.63 25.00
N ALA A 143 20.98 11.51 25.09
CA ALA A 143 21.15 12.60 24.14
C ALA A 143 21.37 12.09 22.71
N PHE A 144 22.17 11.03 22.55
CA PHE A 144 22.52 10.50 21.23
C PHE A 144 21.36 9.72 20.59
N SER A 145 20.67 8.85 21.35
CA SER A 145 19.49 8.10 20.87
C SER A 145 18.37 9.06 20.42
N ARG A 146 18.08 10.09 21.23
CA ARG A 146 17.10 11.14 20.91
C ARG A 146 17.48 11.93 19.65
N ALA A 147 18.75 12.29 19.50
CA ALA A 147 19.24 12.99 18.32
C ALA A 147 19.12 12.11 17.05
N LEU A 148 19.53 10.83 17.11
CA LEU A 148 19.41 9.91 15.99
C LEU A 148 17.95 9.78 15.51
N MET A 149 17.03 9.48 16.42
CA MET A 149 15.62 9.29 16.04
C MET A 149 14.97 10.60 15.53
N SER A 150 15.27 11.74 16.15
CA SER A 150 14.74 13.04 15.72
C SER A 150 15.29 13.46 14.36
N ASN A 151 16.59 13.26 14.12
CA ASN A 151 17.23 13.58 12.84
C ASN A 151 16.76 12.62 11.73
N ALA A 152 16.56 11.33 12.04
CA ALA A 152 16.01 10.36 11.10
C ALA A 152 14.58 10.73 10.69
N LEU A 153 13.71 11.04 11.66
CA LEU A 153 12.33 11.49 11.40
C LEU A 153 12.32 12.76 10.55
N LYS A 154 13.19 13.73 10.89
CA LYS A 154 13.35 14.96 10.10
C LYS A 154 13.81 14.66 8.69
N ALA A 155 14.79 13.77 8.50
CA ALA A 155 15.27 13.39 7.17
C ALA A 155 14.13 12.79 6.33
N VAL A 156 13.28 11.92 6.90
CA VAL A 156 12.09 11.39 6.21
C VAL A 156 11.14 12.53 5.79
N ALA A 157 10.90 13.50 6.66
CA ALA A 157 10.06 14.66 6.35
C ALA A 157 10.69 15.56 5.25
N ASP A 158 11.99 15.81 5.34
CA ASP A 158 12.74 16.60 4.36
C ASP A 158 12.72 15.92 2.99
N PHE A 159 12.90 14.61 2.92
CA PHE A 159 12.73 13.86 1.67
C PHE A 159 11.31 13.97 1.10
N ALA A 160 10.28 13.93 1.95
CA ALA A 160 8.89 14.10 1.51
C ALA A 160 8.62 15.50 0.93
N THR A 161 9.29 16.54 1.46
CA THR A 161 9.17 17.92 0.95
C THR A 161 10.00 18.16 -0.31
N ALA A 162 11.21 17.59 -0.39
CA ALA A 162 12.10 17.71 -1.54
C ALA A 162 11.56 17.00 -2.79
N THR A 163 10.78 15.93 -2.62
CA THR A 163 10.04 15.29 -3.72
C THR A 163 8.73 16.01 -4.07
N GLY A 164 8.49 17.22 -3.57
CA GLY A 164 7.31 18.03 -3.87
C GLY A 164 6.00 17.43 -3.34
N GLY A 165 6.04 16.64 -2.25
CA GLY A 165 4.87 15.97 -1.70
C GLY A 165 4.41 14.74 -2.49
N MET A 166 5.18 14.27 -3.48
CA MET A 166 4.93 12.99 -4.17
C MET A 166 5.24 11.83 -3.21
N GLY A 167 4.19 11.10 -2.82
CA GLY A 167 4.11 10.21 -1.65
C GLY A 167 5.12 9.05 -1.51
N VAL A 168 5.03 8.38 -0.35
CA VAL A 168 5.91 7.35 0.22
C VAL A 168 7.37 7.55 -0.14
N VAL A 169 8.09 8.21 0.77
CA VAL A 169 9.54 8.22 0.71
C VAL A 169 10.01 6.78 0.92
N CYS A 170 10.35 6.08 -0.16
CA CYS A 170 11.20 4.89 -0.09
C CYS A 170 12.58 5.36 0.40
N SER A 171 12.66 5.63 1.69
CA SER A 171 13.86 6.08 2.34
C SER A 171 14.69 4.84 2.58
N CYS A 172 15.80 4.71 1.86
CA CYS A 172 16.81 3.71 2.20
C CYS A 172 17.15 3.86 3.70
N PRO A 173 16.87 2.86 4.56
CA PRO A 173 17.08 3.00 6.01
C PRO A 173 18.53 3.31 6.36
N TYR A 174 19.49 2.79 5.57
CA TYR A 174 20.90 3.12 5.73
C TYR A 174 21.16 4.61 5.49
N THR A 175 20.58 5.19 4.43
CA THR A 175 20.72 6.63 4.14
C THR A 175 20.10 7.48 5.24
N LEU A 176 18.95 7.08 5.79
CA LEU A 176 18.36 7.77 6.95
C LEU A 176 19.29 7.72 8.16
N LEU A 177 19.85 6.54 8.46
CA LEU A 177 20.77 6.36 9.58
C LEU A 177 22.04 7.19 9.39
N GLU A 178 22.61 7.21 8.19
CA GLU A 178 23.81 7.98 7.84
C GLU A 178 23.59 9.49 7.96
N LEU A 179 22.45 10.00 7.49
CA LEU A 179 22.08 11.40 7.64
C LEU A 179 21.83 11.76 9.10
N ALA A 180 21.12 10.90 9.84
CA ALA A 180 20.83 11.11 11.25
C ALA A 180 22.10 11.16 12.10
N TYR A 181 23.01 10.21 11.84
CA TYR A 181 24.33 10.15 12.47
C TYR A 181 25.18 11.38 12.12
N SER A 182 25.27 11.74 10.84
CA SER A 182 26.06 12.90 10.39
C SER A 182 25.58 14.20 11.04
N GLN A 183 24.26 14.38 11.19
CA GLN A 183 23.69 15.54 11.88
C GLN A 183 23.99 15.52 13.39
N ALA A 184 23.94 14.37 14.05
CA ALA A 184 24.29 14.24 15.46
C ALA A 184 25.79 14.53 15.70
N VAL A 185 26.66 14.05 14.81
CA VAL A 185 28.11 14.35 14.83
C VAL A 185 28.37 15.83 14.59
N ALA A 186 27.72 16.44 13.60
CA ALA A 186 27.86 17.87 13.31
C ALA A 186 27.39 18.76 14.48
N ALA A 187 26.38 18.31 15.22
CA ALA A 187 25.91 18.96 16.44
C ALA A 187 26.80 18.67 17.66
N ASN A 188 27.82 17.82 17.52
CA ASN A 188 28.69 17.34 18.60
C ASN A 188 27.88 16.74 19.78
N THR A 189 26.77 16.06 19.46
CA THR A 189 25.89 15.43 20.45
C THR A 189 26.66 14.35 21.20
N GLN A 190 26.82 14.51 22.50
CA GLN A 190 27.55 13.54 23.32
C GLN A 190 26.71 12.27 23.55
N GLY A 191 27.38 11.19 23.94
CA GLY A 191 26.77 9.89 24.20
C GLY A 191 27.03 8.87 23.10
N ALA A 192 26.44 7.69 23.22
CA ALA A 192 26.49 6.64 22.23
C ALA A 192 25.14 5.92 22.17
N SER A 193 24.81 5.32 21.03
CA SER A 193 23.54 4.63 20.88
C SER A 193 23.57 3.49 19.86
N THR A 194 22.77 2.46 20.11
CA THR A 194 22.39 1.47 19.08
C THR A 194 21.20 2.03 18.28
N ALA A 195 20.93 1.49 17.09
CA ALA A 195 19.80 1.96 16.28
C ALA A 195 19.30 0.88 15.33
N VAL A 196 17.98 0.82 15.13
CA VAL A 196 17.32 0.04 14.07
C VAL A 196 16.36 0.96 13.33
N LEU A 197 16.48 1.02 12.00
CA LEU A 197 15.53 1.69 11.11
C LEU A 197 14.96 0.69 10.10
N LEU A 198 13.64 0.68 9.96
CA LEU A 198 12.93 -0.12 8.96
C LEU A 198 12.12 0.78 8.02
N SER A 199 12.05 0.40 6.74
CA SER A 199 11.18 1.04 5.74
C SER A 199 10.49 0.00 4.86
N LEU A 200 9.17 0.09 4.76
CA LEU A 200 8.36 -0.74 3.87
C LEU A 200 8.25 -0.12 2.48
N ASP A 201 8.77 -0.81 1.48
CA ASP A 201 8.76 -0.44 0.06
C ASP A 201 8.02 -1.53 -0.74
N GLY A 202 6.76 -1.26 -1.11
CA GLY A 202 5.91 -2.25 -1.79
C GLY A 202 5.62 -3.47 -0.91
N ALA A 203 6.28 -4.59 -1.19
CA ALA A 203 6.22 -5.82 -0.40
C ALA A 203 7.58 -6.19 0.22
N THR A 204 8.52 -5.25 0.21
CA THR A 204 9.88 -5.45 0.69
C THR A 204 10.12 -4.57 1.92
N LEU A 205 10.41 -5.20 3.05
CA LEU A 205 10.82 -4.50 4.27
C LEU A 205 12.34 -4.36 4.25
N ARG A 206 12.82 -3.14 4.02
CA ARG A 206 14.24 -2.78 4.06
C ARG A 206 14.64 -2.43 5.48
N TYR A 207 15.88 -2.71 5.86
CA TYR A 207 16.41 -2.42 7.18
C TYR A 207 17.84 -1.92 7.16
N ALA A 208 18.18 -1.12 8.17
CA ALA A 208 19.55 -0.82 8.56
C ALA A 208 19.64 -0.72 10.07
N TYR A 209 20.66 -1.32 10.68
CA TYR A 209 20.84 -1.27 12.12
C TYR A 209 22.29 -1.37 12.57
N VAL A 210 22.56 -0.88 13.78
CA VAL A 210 23.83 -0.96 14.49
C VAL A 210 23.55 -1.38 15.94
N GLY A 211 24.22 -2.43 16.42
CA GLY A 211 24.17 -2.87 17.82
C GLY A 211 23.28 -4.08 18.09
N ASP A 212 22.67 -4.12 19.28
CA ASP A 212 21.85 -5.22 19.79
C ASP A 212 20.36 -4.91 19.95
N SER A 213 19.95 -3.65 19.70
CA SER A 213 18.57 -3.39 19.24
C SER A 213 18.25 -4.26 18.03
N ALA A 214 17.03 -4.76 17.94
CA ALA A 214 16.71 -5.85 17.04
C ALA A 214 15.30 -5.77 16.45
N PHE A 215 15.06 -6.62 15.43
CA PHE A 215 13.72 -6.84 14.90
C PHE A 215 13.49 -8.29 14.48
N ALA A 216 12.21 -8.68 14.44
CA ALA A 216 11.74 -9.97 13.96
C ALA A 216 10.49 -9.79 13.07
N VAL A 217 10.39 -10.59 12.01
CA VAL A 217 9.19 -10.71 11.18
C VAL A 217 8.55 -12.07 11.47
N VAL A 218 7.32 -12.05 11.96
CA VAL A 218 6.53 -13.25 12.29
C VAL A 218 5.44 -13.46 11.25
N ARG A 219 5.43 -14.64 10.62
CA ARG A 219 4.43 -15.09 9.64
C ARG A 219 3.89 -16.44 10.08
N ASP A 220 2.57 -16.55 10.17
CA ASP A 220 1.88 -17.80 10.51
C ASP A 220 2.47 -18.53 11.74
N GLY A 221 2.87 -17.75 12.75
CA GLY A 221 3.46 -18.24 14.01
C GLY A 221 4.94 -18.58 13.96
N VAL A 222 5.62 -18.39 12.82
CA VAL A 222 7.06 -18.65 12.65
C VAL A 222 7.79 -17.31 12.45
N ILE A 223 9.02 -17.18 12.99
CA ILE A 223 9.89 -16.06 12.66
C ILE A 223 10.53 -16.34 11.30
N VAL A 224 10.12 -15.62 10.27
CA VAL A 224 10.67 -15.75 8.90
C VAL A 224 11.93 -14.91 8.71
N HIS A 225 12.16 -13.93 9.58
CA HIS A 225 13.38 -13.15 9.59
C HIS A 225 13.67 -12.60 10.99
N ARG A 226 14.92 -12.69 11.42
CA ARG A 226 15.42 -12.20 12.71
C ARG A 226 16.72 -11.46 12.46
N SER A 227 16.85 -10.24 12.98
CA SER A 227 18.13 -9.52 12.90
C SER A 227 19.21 -10.22 13.74
N GLU A 228 20.45 -10.20 13.27
CA GLU A 228 21.60 -10.68 14.01
C GLU A 228 22.14 -9.61 14.95
N THR A 229 22.55 -9.99 16.16
CA THR A 229 23.10 -9.07 17.15
C THR A 229 24.54 -8.68 16.81
N GLN A 230 24.88 -7.39 16.88
CA GLN A 230 26.23 -6.89 16.62
C GLN A 230 26.93 -6.44 17.91
N ASN A 231 27.86 -7.26 18.40
CA ASN A 231 28.55 -7.04 19.67
C ASN A 231 30.07 -7.22 19.53
N TYR A 232 30.86 -6.46 20.29
CA TYR A 232 32.30 -6.71 20.45
C TYR A 232 32.55 -7.92 21.35
N PHE A 233 31.78 -8.02 22.44
CA PHE A 233 31.71 -9.15 23.38
C PHE A 233 30.37 -9.07 24.11
N PHE A 234 30.05 -10.05 24.96
CA PHE A 234 28.74 -10.09 25.62
C PHE A 234 28.40 -8.81 26.37
N ASN A 235 27.21 -8.28 26.08
CA ASN A 235 26.68 -7.04 26.66
C ASN A 235 27.57 -5.82 26.37
N CYS A 236 28.25 -5.81 25.22
CA CYS A 236 29.00 -4.67 24.69
C CYS A 236 28.68 -4.51 23.19
N PRO A 237 27.58 -3.82 22.86
CA PRO A 237 27.14 -3.68 21.50
C PRO A 237 27.99 -2.72 20.68
N PHE A 238 27.93 -2.93 19.37
CA PHE A 238 28.28 -1.89 18.41
C PHE A 238 27.40 -0.67 18.67
N GLN A 239 28.00 0.50 18.64
CA GLN A 239 27.32 1.73 19.02
C GLN A 239 27.86 2.91 18.22
N LEU A 240 26.94 3.76 17.79
CA LEU A 240 27.24 5.00 17.10
C LEU A 240 27.54 6.08 18.14
N CYS A 241 28.63 6.83 17.94
CA CYS A 241 28.97 8.01 18.76
C CYS A 241 29.87 8.99 17.97
N VAL A 242 30.19 10.13 18.57
CA VAL A 242 31.01 11.19 17.94
C VAL A 242 32.51 10.87 17.93
N THR A 243 33.01 10.19 18.96
CA THR A 243 34.44 9.91 19.16
C THR A 243 34.66 8.45 19.56
N ASP A 244 35.54 7.74 18.85
CA ASP A 244 36.02 6.39 19.19
C ASP A 244 34.95 5.29 19.27
N GLY A 245 33.93 5.34 18.40
CA GLY A 245 32.87 4.33 18.30
C GLY A 245 32.79 3.61 16.95
N THR A 246 31.74 2.80 16.80
CA THR A 246 31.46 2.06 15.57
C THR A 246 30.98 3.05 14.50
N SER A 247 31.48 2.91 13.27
CA SER A 247 31.08 3.80 12.19
C SER A 247 29.69 3.42 11.70
N VAL A 248 28.93 4.39 11.17
CA VAL A 248 27.68 4.08 10.45
C VAL A 248 27.91 3.16 9.25
N THR A 249 29.13 3.12 8.72
CA THR A 249 29.52 2.19 7.64
C THR A 249 29.51 0.72 8.05
N ASP A 250 29.55 0.42 9.36
CA ASP A 250 29.45 -0.93 9.90
C ASP A 250 28.00 -1.39 10.12
N ALA A 251 27.01 -0.56 9.76
CA ALA A 251 25.60 -0.90 9.87
C ALA A 251 25.25 -2.12 9.02
N ALA A 252 24.63 -3.11 9.66
CA ALA A 252 24.00 -4.21 8.94
C ALA A 252 22.84 -3.64 8.13
N ARG A 253 22.73 -4.06 6.86
CA ARG A 253 21.70 -3.58 5.93
C ARG A 253 21.20 -4.70 5.06
N GLY A 254 19.92 -4.67 4.73
CA GLY A 254 19.32 -5.68 3.88
C GLY A 254 17.85 -5.45 3.66
N CYS A 255 17.20 -6.49 3.15
CA CYS A 255 15.76 -6.51 2.96
C CYS A 255 15.19 -7.91 3.20
N VAL A 256 13.91 -7.95 3.54
CA VAL A 256 13.11 -9.17 3.64
C VAL A 256 11.78 -8.96 2.93
N GLU A 257 11.35 -9.96 2.19
CA GLU A 257 10.02 -9.97 1.57
C GLU A 257 8.94 -10.24 2.60
N VAL A 258 7.98 -9.32 2.70
CA VAL A 258 6.84 -9.41 3.62
C VAL A 258 5.54 -9.69 2.86
N GLU A 259 4.59 -10.27 3.58
CA GLU A 259 3.27 -10.65 3.08
C GLU A 259 2.16 -10.03 3.94
N GLU A 260 0.96 -9.91 3.38
CA GLU A 260 -0.21 -9.52 4.17
C GLU A 260 -0.40 -10.49 5.34
N GLY A 261 -0.59 -9.95 6.53
CA GLY A 261 -0.72 -10.72 7.76
C GLY A 261 0.57 -10.83 8.58
N ASP A 262 1.74 -10.50 8.00
CA ASP A 262 3.01 -10.47 8.72
C ASP A 262 2.96 -9.46 9.87
N VAL A 263 3.60 -9.84 10.99
CA VAL A 263 3.79 -8.98 12.16
C VAL A 263 5.28 -8.69 12.32
N VAL A 264 5.64 -7.42 12.19
CA VAL A 264 6.99 -6.93 12.45
C VAL A 264 7.07 -6.45 13.89
N VAL A 265 8.01 -6.99 14.65
CA VAL A 265 8.33 -6.54 16.02
C VAL A 265 9.72 -5.95 16.00
N VAL A 266 9.86 -4.71 16.46
CA VAL A 266 11.14 -4.00 16.62
C VAL A 266 11.27 -3.61 18.09
N GLY A 267 12.46 -3.68 18.64
CA GLY A 267 12.67 -3.28 20.03
C GLY A 267 14.13 -3.13 20.40
N THR A 268 14.35 -2.54 21.56
CA THR A 268 15.66 -2.38 22.20
C THR A 268 16.04 -3.64 22.95
N ASP A 269 17.24 -3.68 23.52
CA ASP A 269 17.74 -4.88 24.18
C ASP A 269 16.88 -5.26 25.40
N GLY A 270 16.23 -4.29 26.07
CA GLY A 270 15.29 -4.54 27.16
C GLY A 270 14.14 -5.49 26.81
N LEU A 271 13.76 -5.58 25.53
CA LEU A 271 12.90 -6.65 25.02
C LEU A 271 13.68 -7.96 24.81
N PHE A 272 14.68 -7.93 23.94
CA PHE A 272 15.30 -9.15 23.41
C PHE A 272 16.23 -9.88 24.38
N ASP A 273 16.67 -9.22 25.45
CA ASP A 273 17.41 -9.82 26.57
C ASP A 273 16.49 -10.59 27.53
N ASN A 274 15.19 -10.29 27.51
CA ASN A 274 14.22 -10.80 28.48
C ASN A 274 13.18 -11.76 27.89
N VAL A 275 13.01 -11.77 26.56
CA VAL A 275 11.99 -12.60 25.88
C VAL A 275 12.64 -13.49 24.83
N PHE A 276 12.47 -14.80 24.96
CA PHE A 276 12.94 -15.75 23.94
C PHE A 276 12.09 -15.67 22.68
N ASP A 277 12.70 -15.96 21.52
CA ASP A 277 11.98 -16.00 20.24
C ASP A 277 10.75 -16.93 20.25
N ARG A 278 10.81 -18.06 20.99
CA ARG A 278 9.66 -18.97 21.16
C ARG A 278 8.49 -18.30 21.89
N GLU A 279 8.79 -17.48 22.89
CA GLU A 279 7.79 -16.75 23.67
C GLU A 279 7.22 -15.61 22.83
N LEU A 280 8.08 -14.89 22.10
CA LEU A 280 7.67 -13.83 21.18
C LEU A 280 6.70 -14.35 20.12
N ARG A 281 7.05 -15.45 19.43
CA ARG A 281 6.17 -16.10 18.44
C ARG A 281 4.82 -16.49 19.02
N GLN A 282 4.83 -17.04 20.23
CA GLN A 282 3.61 -17.46 20.90
C GLN A 282 2.71 -16.27 21.24
N ILE A 283 3.27 -15.20 21.81
CA ILE A 283 2.54 -13.96 22.12
C ILE A 283 1.92 -13.38 20.85
N VAL A 284 2.69 -13.28 19.77
CA VAL A 284 2.22 -12.73 18.49
C VAL A 284 1.09 -13.59 17.90
N SER A 285 1.25 -14.92 17.90
CA SER A 285 0.24 -15.84 17.36
C SER A 285 -1.08 -15.75 18.11
N MET A 286 -1.01 -15.81 19.45
CA MET A 286 -2.18 -15.69 20.31
C MET A 286 -2.85 -14.32 20.16
N GLY A 287 -2.07 -13.24 20.19
CA GLY A 287 -2.62 -11.89 20.04
C GLY A 287 -3.28 -11.67 18.69
N ARG A 288 -2.74 -12.23 17.60
CA ARG A 288 -3.38 -12.19 16.27
C ARG A 288 -4.69 -12.99 16.24
N MET A 289 -4.71 -14.18 16.84
CA MET A 289 -5.92 -15.00 16.92
C MET A 289 -7.04 -14.33 17.75
N MET A 290 -6.66 -13.54 18.76
CA MET A 290 -7.56 -12.75 19.59
C MET A 290 -7.93 -11.40 18.97
N GLY A 291 -7.41 -11.06 17.79
CA GLY A 291 -7.70 -9.81 17.10
C GLY A 291 -7.11 -8.56 17.78
N LEU A 292 -5.99 -8.70 18.52
CA LEU A 292 -5.34 -7.57 19.16
C LEU A 292 -4.85 -6.56 18.11
N SER A 293 -5.09 -5.27 18.37
CA SER A 293 -4.49 -4.17 17.61
C SER A 293 -2.96 -4.13 17.81
N PRO A 294 -2.18 -3.48 16.91
CA PRO A 294 -0.75 -3.30 17.10
C PRO A 294 -0.38 -2.70 18.46
N LYS A 295 -1.19 -1.75 18.96
CA LYS A 295 -0.97 -1.13 20.26
C LYS A 295 -1.11 -2.12 21.41
N GLN A 296 -2.19 -2.92 21.40
CA GLN A 296 -2.40 -3.95 22.42
C GLN A 296 -1.31 -5.03 22.35
N MET A 297 -0.86 -5.40 21.15
CA MET A 297 0.24 -6.34 20.98
C MET A 297 1.55 -5.78 21.56
N ALA A 298 1.90 -4.52 21.27
CA ALA A 298 3.09 -3.87 21.83
C ALA A 298 3.02 -3.80 23.37
N ASP A 299 1.84 -3.46 23.92
CA ASP A 299 1.58 -3.41 25.37
C ASP A 299 1.79 -4.79 26.03
N VAL A 300 1.29 -5.86 25.41
CA VAL A 300 1.47 -7.24 25.88
C VAL A 300 2.94 -7.65 25.88
N ILE A 301 3.64 -7.42 24.76
CA ILE A 301 5.05 -7.82 24.61
C ILE A 301 5.92 -7.04 25.61
N ALA A 302 5.72 -5.74 25.75
CA ALA A 302 6.45 -4.91 26.70
C ALA A 302 6.17 -5.31 28.17
N GLY A 303 4.91 -5.58 28.51
CA GLY A 303 4.53 -6.06 29.85
C GLY A 303 5.18 -7.41 30.19
N TYR A 304 5.21 -8.34 29.23
CA TYR A 304 5.88 -9.63 29.37
C TYR A 304 7.39 -9.46 29.59
N ALA A 305 8.04 -8.62 28.78
CA ALA A 305 9.47 -8.31 28.92
C ALA A 305 9.79 -7.68 30.28
N PHE A 306 8.97 -6.74 30.75
CA PHE A 306 9.13 -6.09 32.05
C PHE A 306 9.01 -7.06 33.23
N GLU A 307 8.06 -8.00 33.15
CA GLU A 307 7.94 -9.00 34.20
C GLU A 307 9.12 -9.96 34.19
N ALA A 308 9.54 -10.41 33.00
CA ALA A 308 10.72 -11.25 32.85
C ALA A 308 12.01 -10.56 33.34
N SER A 309 12.15 -9.25 33.13
CA SER A 309 13.31 -8.47 33.58
C SER A 309 13.41 -8.34 35.12
N THR A 310 12.29 -8.44 35.82
CA THR A 310 12.21 -8.29 37.29
C THR A 310 12.21 -9.61 38.05
N MET A 311 11.92 -10.73 37.38
CA MET A 311 11.87 -12.04 38.00
C MET A 311 13.26 -12.59 38.36
N LYS A 312 13.43 -12.98 39.63
CA LYS A 312 14.58 -13.75 40.10
C LYS A 312 14.36 -15.23 39.79
N ASN A 313 15.42 -15.93 39.38
CA ASN A 313 15.41 -17.36 39.03
C ASN A 313 14.62 -17.70 37.76
N ARG A 314 14.30 -16.71 36.93
CA ARG A 314 13.82 -16.94 35.56
C ARG A 314 15.01 -16.96 34.63
N ASP A 315 15.04 -17.95 33.75
CA ASP A 315 15.99 -17.97 32.65
C ASP A 315 15.49 -17.07 31.52
N THR A 316 16.38 -16.25 30.98
CA THR A 316 16.14 -15.26 29.92
C THR A 316 17.26 -15.35 28.89
N PRO A 317 17.08 -14.83 27.66
CA PRO A 317 18.16 -14.76 26.68
C PRO A 317 19.47 -14.18 27.26
N PHE A 318 19.38 -13.09 28.03
CA PHE A 318 20.54 -12.50 28.69
C PHE A 318 21.21 -13.44 29.68
N SER A 319 20.46 -14.03 30.61
CA SER A 319 21.05 -14.89 31.62
C SER A 319 21.63 -16.17 31.00
N ALA A 320 20.96 -16.75 30.00
CA ALA A 320 21.48 -17.86 29.22
C ALA A 320 22.80 -17.51 28.52
N GLY A 321 22.88 -16.36 27.83
CA GLY A 321 24.10 -15.87 27.20
C GLY A 321 25.23 -15.60 28.18
N SER A 322 24.91 -15.02 29.34
CA SER A 322 25.87 -14.76 30.43
C SER A 322 26.49 -16.06 30.95
N ARG A 323 25.68 -17.11 31.14
CA ARG A 323 26.17 -18.43 31.56
C ARG A 323 27.02 -19.09 30.49
N ALA A 324 26.59 -19.03 29.22
CA ALA A 324 27.34 -19.60 28.10
C ALA A 324 28.76 -19.02 27.98
N GLN A 325 28.93 -17.71 28.26
CA GLN A 325 30.24 -17.07 28.19
C GLN A 325 31.07 -17.14 29.47
N LYS A 326 30.44 -16.97 30.64
CA LYS A 326 31.16 -16.84 31.92
C LYS A 326 31.18 -18.11 32.76
N GLY A 327 30.46 -19.17 32.35
CA GLY A 327 30.36 -20.43 33.10
C GLY A 327 29.66 -20.28 34.46
N THR A 328 28.81 -19.25 34.62
CA THR A 328 28.12 -18.96 35.89
C THR A 328 26.80 -19.73 36.02
N SER A 329 26.19 -19.68 37.20
CA SER A 329 24.81 -20.15 37.44
C SER A 329 23.79 -19.00 37.46
N PHE A 330 24.10 -17.86 36.83
CA PHE A 330 23.26 -16.67 36.85
C PHE A 330 21.92 -16.92 36.12
N GLN A 331 20.80 -16.73 36.82
CA GLN A 331 19.43 -16.93 36.31
C GLN A 331 18.56 -15.77 36.79
N GLN A 332 18.63 -14.65 36.09
CA GLN A 332 17.85 -13.46 36.37
C GLN A 332 17.68 -12.65 35.08
N GLY A 333 16.53 -12.01 34.92
CA GLY A 333 16.32 -11.01 33.86
C GLY A 333 17.24 -9.80 34.00
N LYS A 334 17.37 -9.04 32.90
CA LYS A 334 18.14 -7.81 32.83
C LYS A 334 17.17 -6.64 32.87
N ARG A 335 17.17 -5.86 33.96
CA ARG A 335 16.41 -4.61 34.03
C ARG A 335 17.00 -3.61 33.04
N ASP A 336 16.12 -3.02 32.25
CA ASP A 336 16.47 -2.02 31.25
C ASP A 336 15.28 -1.16 30.86
N ASP A 337 15.54 -0.11 30.08
CA ASP A 337 14.50 0.56 29.29
C ASP A 337 13.89 -0.45 28.30
N ILE A 338 12.56 -0.46 28.15
CA ILE A 338 11.88 -1.39 27.24
C ILE A 338 11.10 -0.61 26.21
N THR A 339 11.60 -0.62 24.98
CA THR A 339 10.89 -0.10 23.81
C THR A 339 10.46 -1.23 22.89
N VAL A 340 9.16 -1.28 22.59
CA VAL A 340 8.58 -2.25 21.66
C VAL A 340 7.74 -1.52 20.62
N VAL A 341 8.06 -1.71 19.35
CA VAL A 341 7.24 -1.31 18.21
C VAL A 341 6.67 -2.56 17.56
N VAL A 342 5.36 -2.56 17.32
CA VAL A 342 4.66 -3.61 16.57
C VAL A 342 4.03 -3.00 15.34
N ALA A 343 4.29 -3.61 14.18
CA ALA A 343 3.78 -3.22 12.88
C ALA A 343 3.06 -4.39 12.22
N TYR A 344 1.78 -4.22 11.86
CA TYR A 344 1.05 -5.18 11.04
C TYR A 344 1.18 -4.80 9.57
N ILE A 345 1.58 -5.78 8.77
CA ILE A 345 1.64 -5.66 7.31
C ILE A 345 0.27 -6.03 6.76
N ASN A 346 -0.42 -5.04 6.23
CA ASN A 346 -1.77 -5.18 5.69
C ASN A 346 -1.77 -4.80 4.21
N ASP A 347 -2.79 -5.25 3.46
CA ASP A 347 -3.09 -4.67 2.15
C ASP A 347 -3.34 -3.14 2.29
N ARG A 348 -2.89 -2.33 1.33
CA ARG A 348 -3.14 -0.87 1.31
C ARG A 348 -4.65 -0.58 1.35
N ALA A 349 -5.17 -0.16 2.50
CA ALA A 349 -6.51 0.43 2.56
C ALA A 349 -6.47 1.86 2.01
N ILE A 350 -7.52 2.28 1.29
CA ILE A 350 -7.63 3.64 0.76
C ILE A 350 -7.62 4.68 1.90
N PRO A 351 -7.03 5.88 1.71
CA PRO A 351 -7.05 6.95 2.71
C PRO A 351 -8.47 7.27 3.21
N ASP A 352 -8.61 7.62 4.49
CA ASP A 352 -9.93 7.86 5.11
C ASP A 352 -10.72 8.98 4.41
N VAL A 353 -10.04 9.99 3.86
CA VAL A 353 -10.64 11.05 3.04
C VAL A 353 -11.28 10.49 1.77
N ILE A 354 -10.63 9.51 1.12
CA ILE A 354 -11.17 8.85 -0.07
C ILE A 354 -12.33 7.96 0.34
N ARG A 355 -12.17 7.19 1.42
CA ARG A 355 -13.21 6.31 1.97
C ARG A 355 -14.49 7.11 2.27
N ALA A 356 -14.37 8.25 2.95
CA ALA A 356 -15.50 9.15 3.23
C ALA A 356 -16.09 9.75 1.95
N ALA A 357 -15.27 10.18 0.99
CA ALA A 357 -15.76 10.75 -0.27
C ALA A 357 -16.60 9.77 -1.09
N VAL A 358 -16.20 8.49 -1.08
CA VAL A 358 -16.92 7.41 -1.78
C VAL A 358 -17.90 6.69 -0.88
N GLY A 359 -18.20 7.15 0.34
CA GLY A 359 -19.24 6.56 1.18
C GLY A 359 -18.93 5.15 1.68
N LEU A 360 -17.65 4.85 1.95
CA LEU A 360 -17.15 3.56 2.41
C LEU A 360 -16.75 3.58 3.90
N GLU A 361 -16.97 4.68 4.63
CA GLU A 361 -16.44 4.92 5.99
C GLU A 361 -16.78 3.85 7.03
N HIS A 362 -17.78 3.01 6.76
CA HIS A 362 -18.27 1.99 7.68
C HIS A 362 -17.57 0.61 7.54
N HIS A 363 -16.71 0.43 6.52
CA HIS A 363 -16.18 -0.88 6.13
C HIS A 363 -15.22 -1.54 7.14
N TYR A 364 -14.59 -0.75 8.02
CA TYR A 364 -13.77 -1.24 9.13
C TYR A 364 -14.01 -0.38 10.38
N ARG A 365 -15.07 -0.66 11.15
CA ARG A 365 -15.24 -0.10 12.50
C ARG A 365 -14.26 -0.78 13.47
N THR A 366 -13.01 -0.35 13.44
CA THR A 366 -12.03 -0.58 14.53
C THR A 366 -11.34 0.71 14.94
N VAL A 367 -12.00 1.86 14.90
CA VAL A 367 -11.62 3.01 15.74
C VAL A 367 -12.86 3.86 16.01
N SER A 368 -13.16 4.13 17.28
CA SER A 368 -14.01 5.26 17.65
C SER A 368 -13.20 6.54 17.46
N VAL A 369 -13.45 7.32 16.40
CA VAL A 369 -12.81 8.63 16.21
C VAL A 369 -13.85 9.73 16.10
N ASN A 370 -13.72 10.73 16.97
CA ASN A 370 -14.56 11.95 17.02
C ASN A 370 -14.35 12.91 15.81
N SER A 371 -13.90 12.45 14.64
CA SER A 371 -13.42 13.30 13.53
C SER A 371 -14.25 13.24 12.24
N ASP A 372 -15.37 12.50 12.21
CA ASP A 372 -16.26 12.39 11.03
C ASP A 372 -16.71 13.75 10.47
N GLY A 373 -16.88 14.77 11.32
CA GLY A 373 -17.26 16.12 10.90
C GLY A 373 -16.13 16.88 10.17
N VAL A 374 -14.89 16.70 10.62
CA VAL A 374 -13.71 17.40 10.08
C VAL A 374 -13.34 16.81 8.72
N ILE A 375 -13.33 15.48 8.58
CA ILE A 375 -13.02 14.80 7.32
C ILE A 375 -14.09 15.13 6.27
N LYS A 376 -15.37 15.12 6.62
CA LYS A 376 -16.45 15.50 5.71
C LYS A 376 -16.36 16.98 5.29
N SER A 377 -16.03 17.88 6.21
CA SER A 377 -15.82 19.30 5.92
C SER A 377 -14.62 19.53 4.99
N PHE A 378 -13.50 18.87 5.25
CA PHE A 378 -12.28 18.95 4.43
C PHE A 378 -12.51 18.37 3.02
N THR A 379 -13.18 17.23 2.92
CA THR A 379 -13.54 16.60 1.63
C THR A 379 -14.44 17.53 0.81
N ASN A 380 -15.44 18.15 1.42
CA ASN A 380 -16.32 19.10 0.74
C ASN A 380 -15.56 20.35 0.26
N SER A 381 -14.55 20.80 1.02
CA SER A 381 -13.68 21.92 0.62
C SER A 381 -12.77 21.58 -0.57
N LEU A 382 -12.40 20.31 -0.76
CA LEU A 382 -11.59 19.87 -1.90
C LEU A 382 -12.42 19.69 -3.18
N LEU A 383 -13.71 19.35 -3.04
CA LEU A 383 -14.61 19.11 -4.18
C LEU A 383 -15.25 20.40 -4.74
N CYS A 384 -15.18 21.51 -4.01
CA CYS A 384 -15.71 22.81 -4.40
C CYS A 384 -14.62 23.91 -4.25
N PRO A 385 -13.92 24.32 -5.32
CA PRO A 385 -13.02 25.48 -5.22
C PRO A 385 -13.84 26.75 -4.93
N PRO A 386 -13.33 27.68 -4.09
CA PRO A 386 -14.02 28.95 -3.83
C PRO A 386 -14.17 29.74 -5.13
N GLU A 387 -15.35 30.33 -5.35
CA GLU A 387 -15.53 31.26 -6.45
C GLU A 387 -14.56 32.45 -6.28
N PRO A 388 -13.95 32.96 -7.36
CA PRO A 388 -13.08 34.13 -7.25
C PRO A 388 -13.88 35.29 -6.68
N GLU A 389 -13.38 35.85 -5.58
CA GLU A 389 -13.96 36.99 -4.88
C GLU A 389 -14.35 38.09 -5.88
N GLN A 390 -15.65 38.33 -6.03
CA GLN A 390 -16.12 39.57 -6.59
C GLN A 390 -15.63 40.68 -5.66
N LYS A 391 -14.75 41.55 -6.18
CA LYS A 391 -14.41 42.82 -5.55
C LYS A 391 -15.70 43.54 -5.19
N HIS A 392 -16.05 43.52 -3.91
CA HIS A 392 -17.04 44.42 -3.35
C HIS A 392 -16.34 45.75 -3.10
N ASP A 393 -16.79 46.74 -3.87
CA ASP A 393 -16.58 48.16 -3.64
C ASP A 393 -17.08 48.52 -2.23
N ASP A 394 -16.31 49.34 -1.54
CA ASP A 394 -16.59 49.84 -0.20
C ASP A 394 -17.89 50.65 -0.17
N GLY A 395 -18.77 50.36 0.80
CA GLY A 395 -20.00 51.09 1.04
C GLY A 395 -20.53 50.84 2.44
N ASP A 396 -20.44 51.89 3.25
CA ASP A 396 -20.67 51.93 4.69
C ASP A 396 -21.99 51.33 5.18
N GLY A 397 -21.94 50.77 6.38
CA GLY A 397 -23.01 49.97 6.96
C GLY A 397 -24.19 50.75 7.54
N GLU A 398 -25.26 50.01 7.81
CA GLU A 398 -26.09 50.24 8.98
C GLU A 398 -26.86 48.95 9.33
N ALA A 399 -26.92 48.66 10.61
CA ALA A 399 -27.55 47.48 11.18
C ALA A 399 -29.06 47.69 11.37
N ALA A 400 -29.88 46.69 11.02
CA ALA A 400 -31.16 46.44 11.70
C ALA A 400 -31.77 45.06 11.35
N GLY A 401 -31.71 44.15 12.33
CA GLY A 401 -32.90 43.55 12.95
C GLY A 401 -33.96 42.84 12.10
N SER A 402 -33.98 41.52 12.26
CA SER A 402 -35.14 40.72 12.73
C SER A 402 -36.35 40.47 11.83
N LYS A 403 -36.70 39.16 11.80
CA LYS A 403 -38.03 38.54 11.55
C LYS A 403 -38.52 38.56 10.10
N ALA A 404 -39.30 37.60 9.62
CA ALA A 404 -39.71 36.25 9.99
C ALA A 404 -40.65 35.79 8.85
N ILE A 405 -40.77 34.46 8.66
CA ILE A 405 -42.00 33.78 8.17
C ILE A 405 -42.50 34.15 6.76
N SER A 406 -42.39 33.20 5.83
CA SER A 406 -43.55 32.47 5.26
C SER A 406 -43.22 31.80 3.91
N SER A 407 -43.42 30.49 3.85
CA SER A 407 -44.01 29.84 2.68
C SER A 407 -45.54 29.93 2.85
N PRO A 408 -46.42 29.83 1.83
CA PRO A 408 -46.50 28.63 0.98
C PRO A 408 -47.11 28.77 -0.46
N ARG A 409 -46.81 27.73 -1.27
CA ARG A 409 -47.61 27.06 -2.32
C ARG A 409 -48.97 27.64 -2.78
N LYS A 410 -49.16 27.67 -4.11
CA LYS A 410 -50.37 27.24 -4.88
C LYS A 410 -49.94 27.05 -6.35
N ARG A 411 -49.98 25.86 -6.97
CA ARG A 411 -51.07 25.03 -7.54
C ARG A 411 -51.88 25.68 -8.68
N LYS A 412 -51.73 25.10 -9.89
CA LYS A 412 -52.71 24.68 -10.94
C LYS A 412 -52.29 25.17 -12.34
N GLN A 413 -52.64 24.60 -13.48
CA GLN A 413 -53.10 23.28 -13.98
C GLN A 413 -53.62 23.57 -15.41
N ASP A 414 -53.23 22.71 -16.38
CA ASP A 414 -53.82 22.39 -17.70
C ASP A 414 -54.24 23.49 -18.71
N SER A 415 -53.76 23.40 -19.97
CA SER A 415 -54.54 23.10 -21.21
C SER A 415 -53.85 23.56 -22.52
N ASP A 416 -53.70 22.58 -23.43
CA ASP A 416 -54.01 22.50 -24.87
C ASP A 416 -53.56 23.53 -25.94
N ASP A 417 -53.07 22.92 -27.04
CA ASP A 417 -53.15 23.20 -28.48
C ASP A 417 -52.62 24.51 -29.11
N GLU A 418 -51.67 24.39 -30.05
CA GLU A 418 -51.85 24.67 -31.50
C GLU A 418 -50.51 24.62 -32.25
N ALA A 419 -50.60 24.31 -33.55
CA ALA A 419 -49.50 24.00 -34.46
C ALA A 419 -48.73 25.23 -34.97
N GLU A 420 -47.52 25.05 -35.51
CA GLU A 420 -47.16 25.49 -36.87
C GLU A 420 -45.69 25.24 -37.28
N LEU A 421 -45.57 24.69 -38.49
CA LEU A 421 -44.60 24.89 -39.58
C LEU A 421 -43.06 24.89 -39.37
N VAL A 422 -42.46 23.94 -40.12
CA VAL A 422 -41.07 23.94 -40.63
C VAL A 422 -40.97 24.89 -41.83
N PRO A 423 -39.80 25.52 -42.09
CA PRO A 423 -39.02 25.06 -43.25
C PRO A 423 -37.48 25.13 -43.06
N SER A 424 -36.79 24.13 -43.64
CA SER A 424 -35.36 24.19 -44.04
C SER A 424 -35.20 25.11 -45.29
N PRO A 425 -34.08 25.14 -46.07
CA PRO A 425 -32.67 24.73 -45.89
C PRO A 425 -31.68 25.83 -46.41
N LYS A 426 -30.35 25.56 -46.44
CA LYS A 426 -29.51 25.63 -47.67
C LYS A 426 -28.01 25.45 -47.40
N ARG A 427 -27.45 24.41 -48.05
CA ARG A 427 -26.02 24.21 -48.36
C ARG A 427 -25.56 25.22 -49.42
N ARG A 428 -24.31 25.70 -49.33
CA ARG A 428 -23.51 26.12 -50.50
C ARG A 428 -22.03 25.74 -50.33
N LYS A 429 -21.53 25.02 -51.33
CA LYS A 429 -20.11 24.78 -51.66
C LYS A 429 -19.42 26.10 -52.01
N ARG A 430 -18.10 26.19 -51.77
CA ARG A 430 -17.19 26.97 -52.62
C ARG A 430 -15.86 26.26 -52.80
N GLU A 431 -15.37 26.38 -54.03
CA GLU A 431 -14.19 25.78 -54.65
C GLU A 431 -12.94 26.65 -54.43
N ALA A 432 -11.80 26.05 -54.80
CA ALA A 432 -10.43 26.54 -54.66
C ALA A 432 -10.09 27.74 -55.56
N HIS A 433 -9.06 28.49 -55.13
CA HIS A 433 -8.28 29.38 -55.99
C HIS A 433 -6.83 29.44 -55.48
N ASP A 434 -5.90 29.17 -56.41
CA ASP A 434 -4.45 29.35 -56.23
C ASP A 434 -4.05 30.83 -56.24
N GLY A 435 -3.01 31.15 -55.47
CA GLY A 435 -2.28 32.41 -55.50
C GLY A 435 -1.09 32.33 -54.54
N ALA A 436 0.13 32.33 -55.08
CA ALA A 436 1.38 32.32 -54.33
C ALA A 436 1.77 33.75 -53.90
N GLU A 437 2.18 33.93 -52.65
CA GLU A 437 3.01 35.05 -52.19
C GLU A 437 3.96 34.57 -51.07
N GLU A 438 5.15 35.16 -51.08
CA GLU A 438 6.38 34.72 -50.44
C GLU A 438 6.44 34.97 -48.91
N GLY A 439 7.10 34.03 -48.22
CA GLY A 439 8.06 34.28 -47.14
C GLY A 439 7.64 35.14 -45.95
N ASP A 440 7.13 34.50 -44.90
CA ASP A 440 7.41 34.92 -43.52
C ASP A 440 7.91 33.70 -42.74
N HIS A 441 9.10 33.83 -42.13
CA HIS A 441 9.73 32.81 -41.31
C HIS A 441 8.96 32.73 -39.97
N GLY A 442 7.77 32.15 -40.02
CA GLY A 442 7.06 31.68 -38.84
C GLY A 442 7.86 30.55 -38.22
N GLU A 443 8.45 30.82 -37.06
CA GLU A 443 8.97 29.81 -36.15
C GLU A 443 7.89 28.73 -35.97
N VAL A 444 8.09 27.57 -36.61
CA VAL A 444 7.22 26.42 -36.42
C VAL A 444 7.43 26.00 -34.98
N ILE A 445 6.55 26.46 -34.08
CA ILE A 445 6.44 25.92 -32.74
C ILE A 445 6.22 24.42 -32.92
N LYS A 446 7.27 23.62 -32.72
CA LYS A 446 7.16 22.16 -32.69
C LYS A 446 6.12 21.86 -31.63
N LYS A 447 4.94 21.40 -32.05
CA LYS A 447 3.91 20.92 -31.14
C LYS A 447 4.57 19.81 -30.34
N ALA A 448 4.74 20.01 -29.02
CA ALA A 448 5.35 19.04 -28.15
C ALA A 448 4.68 17.67 -28.37
N SER A 449 5.48 16.64 -28.66
CA SER A 449 4.93 15.30 -28.83
C SER A 449 4.33 14.85 -27.49
N LEU A 450 3.16 14.22 -27.50
CA LEU A 450 2.52 13.74 -26.29
C LEU A 450 2.79 12.24 -26.13
N ARG A 451 2.91 11.78 -24.89
CA ARG A 451 3.04 10.36 -24.56
C ARG A 451 2.14 9.99 -23.38
N MET A 452 1.88 8.69 -23.20
CA MET A 452 1.18 8.18 -22.03
C MET A 452 2.17 7.71 -20.95
N ASP A 453 2.20 8.40 -19.81
CA ASP A 453 2.77 7.85 -18.57
C ASP A 453 1.68 7.02 -17.90
N TRP A 454 1.88 5.71 -17.78
CA TRP A 454 0.85 4.79 -17.28
C TRP A 454 1.33 3.96 -16.09
N LYS A 455 0.35 3.54 -15.26
CA LYS A 455 0.54 2.57 -14.18
C LYS A 455 -0.69 1.67 -14.11
N SER A 456 -0.50 0.47 -13.60
CA SER A 456 -1.57 -0.50 -13.40
C SER A 456 -1.62 -0.99 -11.95
N CYS A 457 -2.80 -1.49 -11.57
CA CYS A 457 -3.02 -2.25 -10.35
C CYS A 457 -3.95 -3.43 -10.68
N TYR A 458 -3.57 -4.62 -10.22
CA TYR A 458 -4.36 -5.83 -10.41
C TYR A 458 -4.63 -6.48 -9.06
N VAL A 459 -5.92 -6.67 -8.75
CA VAL A 459 -6.37 -7.32 -7.52
C VAL A 459 -7.11 -8.61 -7.89
N PRO A 460 -6.46 -9.77 -7.73
CA PRO A 460 -7.05 -11.03 -8.15
C PRO A 460 -8.10 -11.53 -7.16
N HIS A 461 -9.14 -12.15 -7.72
CA HIS A 461 -10.08 -13.05 -7.10
C HIS A 461 -10.02 -14.43 -7.76
N HIS A 462 -10.25 -14.51 -9.08
CA HIS A 462 -10.12 -15.73 -9.87
C HIS A 462 -8.89 -15.75 -10.78
N ASN A 463 -8.15 -14.64 -10.81
CA ASN A 463 -6.92 -14.48 -11.56
C ASN A 463 -7.12 -14.49 -13.09
N GLU A 464 -8.26 -13.96 -13.56
CA GLU A 464 -8.72 -14.02 -14.96
C GLU A 464 -8.36 -12.77 -15.78
N GLY A 465 -7.83 -11.73 -15.13
CA GLY A 465 -7.43 -10.48 -15.77
C GLY A 465 -6.04 -10.52 -16.39
N ALA A 466 -5.86 -9.77 -17.48
CA ALA A 466 -4.57 -9.52 -18.11
C ALA A 466 -4.48 -8.06 -18.58
N HIS A 467 -3.28 -7.49 -18.62
CA HIS A 467 -3.06 -6.13 -19.11
C HIS A 467 -1.61 -5.94 -19.55
N PHE A 468 -1.35 -4.93 -20.36
CA PHE A 468 -0.01 -4.43 -20.64
C PHE A 468 -0.07 -2.93 -20.95
N GLY A 469 1.09 -2.29 -20.95
CA GLY A 469 1.29 -1.03 -21.63
C GLY A 469 2.66 -1.02 -22.30
N TYR A 470 2.79 -0.18 -23.31
CA TYR A 470 3.95 -0.10 -24.17
C TYR A 470 4.26 1.36 -24.45
N ASP A 471 5.37 1.82 -23.87
CA ASP A 471 5.69 3.25 -23.75
C ASP A 471 6.01 3.89 -25.10
N ASP A 472 6.80 3.20 -25.94
CA ASP A 472 7.30 3.73 -27.22
C ASP A 472 6.17 4.11 -28.18
N ALA A 473 5.11 3.29 -28.23
CA ALA A 473 3.91 3.56 -29.03
C ALA A 473 2.73 4.17 -28.24
N SER A 474 2.94 4.48 -26.95
CA SER A 474 1.89 4.98 -26.03
C SER A 474 0.59 4.16 -26.09
N VAL A 475 0.73 2.84 -25.91
CA VAL A 475 -0.38 1.87 -25.91
C VAL A 475 -0.63 1.36 -24.51
N VAL A 476 -1.90 1.22 -24.12
CA VAL A 476 -2.32 0.47 -22.94
C VAL A 476 -3.48 -0.45 -23.27
N ALA A 477 -3.51 -1.64 -22.65
CA ALA A 477 -4.51 -2.64 -22.91
C ALA A 477 -4.92 -3.42 -21.66
N VAL A 478 -6.17 -3.87 -21.64
CA VAL A 478 -6.76 -4.69 -20.58
C VAL A 478 -7.63 -5.77 -21.22
N ALA A 479 -7.59 -6.98 -20.67
CA ALA A 479 -8.46 -8.09 -21.01
C ALA A 479 -8.97 -8.77 -19.73
N ASP A 480 -10.19 -9.28 -19.78
CA ASP A 480 -10.82 -9.99 -18.66
C ASP A 480 -11.42 -11.31 -19.15
N GLY A 481 -10.91 -12.41 -18.60
CA GLY A 481 -11.32 -13.76 -18.92
C GLY A 481 -12.75 -14.06 -18.47
N VAL A 482 -13.57 -14.62 -19.36
CA VAL A 482 -14.96 -14.94 -19.02
C VAL A 482 -15.03 -16.23 -18.20
N GLY A 483 -15.20 -16.08 -16.89
CA GLY A 483 -15.19 -17.18 -15.91
C GLY A 483 -16.23 -18.30 -16.11
N GLY A 484 -17.23 -18.13 -16.97
CA GLY A 484 -18.19 -19.19 -17.32
C GLY A 484 -17.52 -20.47 -17.83
N SER A 485 -16.36 -20.33 -18.49
CA SER A 485 -15.58 -21.42 -19.07
C SER A 485 -14.97 -22.38 -18.04
N ARG A 486 -14.87 -21.96 -16.76
CA ARG A 486 -14.35 -22.81 -15.67
C ARG A 486 -15.17 -24.07 -15.44
N LYS A 487 -16.49 -24.00 -15.66
CA LYS A 487 -17.39 -25.15 -15.46
C LYS A 487 -17.09 -26.31 -16.40
N ASP A 488 -16.45 -26.00 -17.53
CA ASP A 488 -16.06 -26.97 -18.55
C ASP A 488 -14.58 -27.38 -18.42
N GLY A 489 -13.92 -27.02 -17.31
CA GLY A 489 -12.51 -27.35 -17.05
C GLY A 489 -11.50 -26.50 -17.85
N VAL A 490 -11.95 -25.44 -18.51
CA VAL A 490 -11.09 -24.53 -19.28
C VAL A 490 -10.53 -23.45 -18.35
N ASP A 491 -9.22 -23.18 -18.47
CA ASP A 491 -8.59 -22.03 -17.81
C ASP A 491 -9.15 -20.72 -18.40
N ALA A 492 -10.03 -20.07 -17.66
CA ALA A 492 -10.67 -18.84 -18.07
C ALA A 492 -9.69 -17.66 -18.24
N SER A 493 -8.48 -17.75 -17.69
CA SER A 493 -7.44 -16.73 -17.82
C SER A 493 -6.57 -16.91 -19.06
N ALA A 494 -6.50 -18.12 -19.64
CA ALA A 494 -5.58 -18.45 -20.70
C ALA A 494 -5.80 -17.61 -21.96
N PHE A 495 -7.05 -17.48 -22.40
CA PHE A 495 -7.39 -16.67 -23.58
C PHE A 495 -7.06 -15.19 -23.40
N ALA A 496 -7.39 -14.61 -22.23
CA ALA A 496 -7.09 -13.19 -21.93
C ALA A 496 -5.58 -12.92 -21.94
N ARG A 497 -4.78 -13.80 -21.32
CA ARG A 497 -3.32 -13.69 -21.30
C ARG A 497 -2.71 -13.90 -22.68
N GLY A 498 -3.18 -14.89 -23.44
CA GLY A 498 -2.75 -15.12 -24.82
C GLY A 498 -2.99 -13.88 -25.68
N LEU A 499 -4.19 -13.31 -25.60
CA LEU A 499 -4.56 -12.11 -26.34
C LEU A 499 -3.66 -10.91 -26.02
N MET A 500 -3.41 -10.64 -24.73
CA MET A 500 -2.51 -9.54 -24.32
C MET A 500 -1.05 -9.80 -24.70
N THR A 501 -0.59 -11.06 -24.60
CA THR A 501 0.79 -11.45 -24.96
C THR A 501 1.04 -11.27 -26.45
N ARG A 502 0.14 -11.74 -27.32
CA ARG A 502 0.26 -11.57 -28.78
C ARG A 502 0.20 -10.11 -29.20
N ALA A 503 -0.70 -9.32 -28.60
CA ALA A 503 -0.75 -7.89 -28.84
C ALA A 503 0.56 -7.19 -28.45
N HIS A 504 1.16 -7.56 -27.31
CA HIS A 504 2.44 -7.01 -26.90
C HIS A 504 3.59 -7.44 -27.83
N GLU A 505 3.67 -8.72 -28.21
CA GLU A 505 4.68 -9.24 -29.14
C GLU A 505 4.64 -8.53 -30.50
N LEU A 506 3.44 -8.24 -31.03
CA LEU A 506 3.28 -7.49 -32.28
C LEU A 506 3.82 -6.05 -32.19
N LEU A 507 3.81 -5.44 -31.01
CA LEU A 507 4.41 -4.12 -30.78
C LEU A 507 5.94 -4.21 -30.68
N VAL A 508 6.45 -5.18 -29.90
CA VAL A 508 7.89 -5.39 -29.70
C VAL A 508 8.60 -5.76 -31.01
N THR A 509 7.92 -6.52 -31.88
CA THR A 509 8.48 -6.97 -33.17
C THR A 509 8.20 -6.02 -34.34
N ALA A 510 7.54 -4.88 -34.07
CA ALA A 510 7.29 -3.87 -35.10
C ALA A 510 8.62 -3.31 -35.64
N THR A 511 8.69 -3.06 -36.94
CA THR A 511 9.88 -2.48 -37.59
C THR A 511 10.18 -1.06 -37.11
N ASP A 512 9.14 -0.35 -36.66
CA ASP A 512 9.24 0.95 -36.01
C ASP A 512 8.39 0.91 -34.72
N PRO A 513 9.02 0.81 -33.53
CA PRO A 513 8.32 0.71 -32.25
C PRO A 513 7.62 2.02 -31.86
N THR A 514 7.92 3.12 -32.54
CA THR A 514 7.32 4.44 -32.29
C THR A 514 6.18 4.78 -33.25
N ALA A 515 5.93 3.90 -34.23
CA ALA A 515 4.91 4.13 -35.24
C ALA A 515 3.51 4.18 -34.62
N PRO A 516 2.61 5.07 -35.10
CA PRO A 516 1.23 5.12 -34.65
C PRO A 516 0.51 3.77 -34.78
N VAL A 517 -0.02 3.28 -33.66
CA VAL A 517 -0.71 1.99 -33.61
C VAL A 517 -2.20 2.15 -33.92
N CYS A 518 -2.74 1.25 -34.74
CA CYS A 518 -4.18 1.08 -34.89
C CYS A 518 -4.69 0.02 -33.89
N PRO A 519 -5.45 0.40 -32.85
CA PRO A 519 -5.87 -0.55 -31.81
C PRO A 519 -6.69 -1.72 -32.34
N TYR A 520 -7.54 -1.50 -33.34
CA TYR A 520 -8.36 -2.56 -33.95
C TYR A 520 -7.50 -3.61 -34.64
N THR A 521 -6.58 -3.19 -35.48
CA THR A 521 -5.67 -4.10 -36.21
C THR A 521 -4.81 -4.88 -35.23
N LEU A 522 -4.30 -4.23 -34.18
CA LEU A 522 -3.55 -4.90 -33.12
C LEU A 522 -4.38 -5.98 -32.41
N LEU A 523 -5.61 -5.65 -32.01
CA LEU A 523 -6.52 -6.61 -31.36
C LEU A 523 -6.91 -7.76 -32.30
N ALA A 524 -7.10 -7.48 -33.59
CA ALA A 524 -7.49 -8.47 -34.58
C ALA A 524 -6.39 -9.49 -34.84
N HIS A 525 -5.15 -9.05 -35.06
CA HIS A 525 -4.01 -9.96 -35.21
C HIS A 525 -3.76 -10.76 -33.93
N ALA A 526 -3.81 -10.10 -32.77
CA ALA A 526 -3.68 -10.80 -31.49
C ALA A 526 -4.76 -11.88 -31.30
N TYR A 527 -6.01 -11.59 -31.71
CA TYR A 527 -7.11 -12.55 -31.66
C TYR A 527 -6.89 -13.75 -32.58
N ASP A 528 -6.45 -13.51 -33.82
CA ASP A 528 -6.19 -14.57 -34.80
C ASP A 528 -5.04 -15.49 -34.36
N ASP A 529 -4.01 -14.91 -33.72
CA ASP A 529 -2.80 -15.60 -33.25
C ASP A 529 -2.96 -16.25 -31.85
N THR A 530 -4.05 -15.98 -31.14
CA THR A 530 -4.34 -16.60 -29.84
C THR A 530 -4.80 -18.04 -30.06
N ALA A 531 -3.98 -19.00 -29.62
CA ALA A 531 -4.24 -20.43 -29.75
C ALA A 531 -4.96 -21.01 -28.54
N GLU A 532 -4.85 -20.32 -27.40
CA GLU A 532 -5.44 -20.69 -26.12
C GLU A 532 -6.96 -20.82 -26.22
N SER A 533 -7.52 -21.75 -25.45
CA SER A 533 -8.97 -21.89 -25.32
C SER A 533 -9.52 -20.92 -24.28
N GLY A 534 -10.79 -20.56 -24.43
CA GLY A 534 -11.50 -19.69 -23.49
C GLY A 534 -12.20 -18.53 -24.18
N ALA A 535 -12.46 -17.50 -23.40
CA ALA A 535 -13.15 -16.29 -23.85
C ALA A 535 -12.66 -15.09 -23.05
N SER A 536 -12.61 -13.92 -23.69
CA SER A 536 -12.20 -12.68 -23.02
C SER A 536 -12.92 -11.46 -23.57
N THR A 537 -13.18 -10.49 -22.70
CA THR A 537 -13.37 -9.10 -23.12
C THR A 537 -12.01 -8.45 -23.37
N ALA A 538 -11.96 -7.31 -24.05
CA ALA A 538 -10.70 -6.61 -24.31
C ALA A 538 -10.90 -5.11 -24.54
N VAL A 539 -9.92 -4.30 -24.15
CA VAL A 539 -9.80 -2.87 -24.45
C VAL A 539 -8.36 -2.61 -24.86
N ILE A 540 -8.14 -1.89 -25.96
CA ILE A 540 -6.83 -1.34 -26.34
C ILE A 540 -6.99 0.14 -26.64
N LEU A 541 -6.13 0.97 -26.02
CA LEU A 541 -6.03 2.41 -26.23
C LEU A 541 -4.64 2.74 -26.77
N ALA A 542 -4.55 3.62 -27.77
CA ALA A 542 -3.29 4.11 -28.32
C ALA A 542 -3.35 5.63 -28.51
N LEU A 543 -2.31 6.35 -28.07
CA LEU A 543 -2.18 7.78 -28.31
C LEU A 543 -1.39 8.03 -29.60
N ASP A 544 -2.02 8.73 -30.55
CA ASP A 544 -1.38 9.18 -31.78
C ASP A 544 -1.45 10.72 -31.84
N GLY A 545 -0.33 11.37 -31.54
CA GLY A 545 -0.27 12.82 -31.37
C GLY A 545 -1.20 13.28 -30.24
N ASP A 546 -2.25 14.04 -30.58
CA ASP A 546 -3.29 14.50 -29.64
C ASP A 546 -4.62 13.75 -29.76
N VAL A 547 -4.61 12.59 -30.44
CA VAL A 547 -5.77 11.76 -30.70
C VAL A 547 -5.65 10.45 -29.95
N LEU A 548 -6.59 10.19 -29.04
CA LEU A 548 -6.72 8.89 -28.39
C LEU A 548 -7.55 7.96 -29.29
N LYS A 549 -6.90 6.99 -29.92
CA LYS A 549 -7.55 5.90 -30.67
C LYS A 549 -7.87 4.76 -29.72
N TRP A 550 -9.00 4.10 -29.92
CA TRP A 550 -9.42 3.02 -29.03
C TRP A 550 -10.21 1.93 -29.76
N THR A 551 -10.09 0.71 -29.25
CA THR A 551 -11.00 -0.39 -29.58
C THR A 551 -11.38 -1.17 -28.32
N TYR A 552 -12.58 -1.73 -28.28
CA TYR A 552 -12.96 -2.66 -27.21
C TYR A 552 -14.06 -3.64 -27.63
N VAL A 553 -14.09 -4.77 -26.93
CA VAL A 553 -15.13 -5.81 -26.96
C VAL A 553 -15.55 -6.15 -25.54
N GLY A 554 -16.86 -6.20 -25.28
CA GLY A 554 -17.42 -6.61 -23.99
C GLY A 554 -17.70 -5.46 -23.03
N ASP A 555 -17.66 -5.76 -21.73
CA ASP A 555 -17.93 -4.81 -20.65
C ASP A 555 -16.68 -4.35 -19.88
N SER A 556 -15.48 -4.80 -20.25
CA SER A 556 -14.26 -4.05 -19.97
C SER A 556 -14.37 -2.66 -20.59
N GLY A 557 -14.02 -1.64 -19.83
CA GLY A 557 -14.30 -0.26 -20.21
C GLY A 557 -13.18 0.70 -19.90
N PHE A 558 -13.30 1.90 -20.46
CA PHE A 558 -12.38 3.00 -20.20
C PHE A 558 -13.15 4.32 -20.05
N ALA A 559 -12.55 5.25 -19.32
CA ALA A 559 -13.00 6.63 -19.21
C ALA A 559 -11.83 7.58 -19.50
N VAL A 560 -12.14 8.70 -20.13
CA VAL A 560 -11.21 9.82 -20.32
C VAL A 560 -11.68 10.94 -19.40
N LEU A 561 -10.80 11.35 -18.49
CA LEU A 561 -11.05 12.43 -17.56
C LEU A 561 -10.24 13.68 -17.97
N ARG A 562 -10.86 14.85 -17.82
CA ARG A 562 -10.19 16.16 -17.93
C ARG A 562 -10.67 17.05 -16.80
N ASP A 563 -9.74 17.72 -16.14
CA ASP A 563 -10.03 18.56 -14.96
C ASP A 563 -10.86 17.79 -13.91
N GLY A 564 -10.51 16.52 -13.70
CA GLY A 564 -11.20 15.63 -12.76
C GLY A 564 -12.63 15.22 -13.17
N LYS A 565 -13.06 15.45 -14.42
CA LYS A 565 -14.40 15.10 -14.91
C LYS A 565 -14.35 14.19 -16.12
N ILE A 566 -15.28 13.23 -16.19
CA ILE A 566 -15.39 12.30 -17.32
C ILE A 566 -15.90 13.06 -18.55
N VAL A 567 -15.08 13.12 -19.60
CA VAL A 567 -15.43 13.73 -20.89
C VAL A 567 -15.77 12.68 -21.95
N HIS A 568 -15.29 11.44 -21.79
CA HIS A 568 -15.60 10.32 -22.65
C HIS A 568 -15.57 9.01 -21.85
N ARG A 569 -16.38 8.04 -22.23
CA ARG A 569 -16.34 6.68 -21.69
C ARG A 569 -16.87 5.67 -22.69
N SER A 570 -16.41 4.43 -22.60
CA SER A 570 -16.99 3.32 -23.34
C SER A 570 -18.42 3.01 -22.87
N LYS A 571 -19.16 2.25 -23.68
CA LYS A 571 -20.46 1.70 -23.32
C LYS A 571 -20.35 0.19 -23.29
N PRO A 572 -20.67 -0.49 -22.18
CA PRO A 572 -20.58 -1.94 -22.12
C PRO A 572 -21.36 -2.62 -23.24
N GLN A 573 -20.75 -3.64 -23.84
CA GLN A 573 -21.41 -4.54 -24.78
C GLN A 573 -21.83 -5.79 -24.03
N THR A 574 -23.13 -5.99 -23.86
CA THR A 574 -23.69 -7.16 -23.17
C THR A 574 -24.83 -7.76 -23.99
N ARG A 575 -24.98 -9.08 -23.92
CA ARG A 575 -26.13 -9.80 -24.48
C ARG A 575 -27.36 -9.65 -23.58
N TYR A 576 -27.14 -9.75 -22.27
CA TYR A 576 -28.10 -9.48 -21.21
C TYR A 576 -27.34 -9.11 -19.92
N PHE A 577 -28.05 -8.85 -18.82
CA PHE A 577 -27.41 -8.47 -17.56
C PHE A 577 -26.32 -9.47 -17.13
N ASN A 578 -25.12 -8.97 -16.83
CA ASN A 578 -23.95 -9.77 -16.42
C ASN A 578 -23.54 -10.86 -17.42
N ALA A 579 -23.83 -10.66 -18.72
CA ALA A 579 -23.36 -11.51 -19.80
C ALA A 579 -22.73 -10.65 -20.90
N PRO A 580 -21.42 -10.38 -20.82
CA PRO A 580 -20.74 -9.56 -21.80
C PRO A 580 -20.71 -10.22 -23.17
N CYS A 581 -20.57 -9.38 -24.20
CA CYS A 581 -19.98 -9.83 -25.46
C CYS A 581 -18.52 -10.18 -25.21
N TYR A 582 -18.01 -11.26 -25.79
CA TYR A 582 -16.64 -11.71 -25.59
C TYR A 582 -16.05 -12.27 -26.88
N LEU A 583 -14.74 -12.18 -27.00
CA LEU A 583 -13.95 -12.85 -28.02
C LEU A 583 -13.72 -14.30 -27.61
N SER A 584 -13.88 -15.24 -28.54
CA SER A 584 -13.57 -16.67 -28.35
C SER A 584 -13.43 -17.34 -29.73
N ARG A 585 -12.74 -18.49 -29.81
CA ARG A 585 -12.67 -19.29 -31.05
C ARG A 585 -13.95 -20.11 -31.34
N GLY A 586 -14.80 -20.37 -30.35
CA GLY A 586 -15.86 -21.41 -30.44
C GLY A 586 -17.30 -21.00 -30.09
N GLY A 587 -17.59 -19.73 -29.73
CA GLY A 587 -18.95 -19.33 -29.32
C GLY A 587 -19.19 -17.86 -28.94
N GLY A 588 -18.22 -16.97 -29.19
CA GLY A 588 -18.28 -15.54 -28.84
C GLY A 588 -18.85 -14.64 -29.92
N VAL A 589 -18.71 -13.32 -29.72
CA VAL A 589 -18.79 -12.37 -30.84
C VAL A 589 -17.44 -12.39 -31.56
N GLY A 590 -17.45 -12.42 -32.90
CA GLY A 590 -16.21 -12.30 -33.67
C GLY A 590 -15.57 -10.92 -33.49
N ILE A 591 -14.30 -10.78 -33.85
CA ILE A 591 -13.57 -9.50 -33.80
C ILE A 591 -14.27 -8.36 -34.58
N THR A 592 -15.13 -8.71 -35.55
CA THR A 592 -15.96 -7.78 -36.32
C THR A 592 -16.95 -6.96 -35.47
N GLU A 593 -17.27 -7.41 -34.26
CA GLU A 593 -18.18 -6.72 -33.34
C GLU A 593 -17.45 -5.72 -32.41
N ALA A 594 -16.12 -5.60 -32.54
CA ALA A 594 -15.34 -4.63 -31.79
C ALA A 594 -15.78 -3.20 -32.09
N LYS A 595 -15.99 -2.40 -31.04
CA LYS A 595 -16.20 -0.96 -31.19
C LYS A 595 -14.85 -0.31 -31.42
N VAL A 596 -14.81 0.63 -32.35
CA VAL A 596 -13.64 1.45 -32.64
C VAL A 596 -14.02 2.92 -32.60
N GLY A 597 -13.08 3.78 -32.25
CA GLY A 597 -13.28 5.21 -32.33
C GLY A 597 -12.06 6.01 -31.91
N GLU A 598 -12.24 7.32 -31.97
CA GLU A 598 -11.20 8.29 -31.67
C GLU A 598 -11.78 9.39 -30.77
N THR A 599 -10.97 9.86 -29.83
CA THR A 599 -11.33 10.94 -28.91
C THR A 599 -10.25 12.01 -28.97
N THR A 600 -10.60 13.19 -29.47
CA THR A 600 -9.70 14.35 -29.55
C THR A 600 -9.78 15.23 -28.31
N GLY A 601 -8.75 16.05 -28.06
CA GLY A 601 -8.61 17.00 -26.95
C GLY A 601 -9.75 18.01 -26.71
N ARG A 602 -10.83 18.03 -27.50
CA ARG A 602 -11.95 18.98 -27.34
C ARG A 602 -13.06 18.48 -26.42
N ARG A 603 -13.66 19.41 -25.66
CA ARG A 603 -14.69 19.15 -24.65
C ARG A 603 -15.99 18.70 -25.35
N ARG A 604 -16.39 17.45 -25.19
CA ARG A 604 -17.76 16.98 -25.46
C ARG A 604 -18.40 16.60 -24.13
N ARG A 605 -19.63 17.05 -23.87
CA ARG A 605 -20.39 16.66 -22.67
C ARG A 605 -20.73 15.17 -22.76
N GLY A 606 -20.16 14.36 -21.88
CA GLY A 606 -20.54 12.95 -21.70
C GLY A 606 -21.96 12.82 -21.14
N GLY A 607 -22.65 11.75 -21.53
CA GLY A 607 -24.00 11.42 -21.03
C GLY A 607 -23.96 10.99 -19.55
N ARG A 608 -24.88 11.55 -18.75
CA ARG A 608 -24.87 11.53 -17.27
C ARG A 608 -25.33 10.25 -16.57
N ASP A 609 -25.58 9.15 -17.27
CA ASP A 609 -26.10 7.94 -16.62
C ASP A 609 -25.67 6.66 -17.35
N GLY A 610 -24.90 5.80 -16.69
CA GLY A 610 -24.47 4.51 -17.24
C GLY A 610 -23.54 3.75 -16.29
N ARG A 611 -23.68 2.43 -16.21
CA ARG A 611 -22.78 1.50 -15.51
C ARG A 611 -21.53 1.33 -16.37
N LEU A 612 -20.43 1.98 -16.00
CA LEU A 612 -19.12 1.76 -16.64
C LEU A 612 -18.35 0.65 -15.91
N PHE A 613 -18.20 0.77 -14.60
CA PHE A 613 -17.55 -0.21 -13.74
C PHE A 613 -18.54 -0.76 -12.71
N ASP A 614 -18.31 -1.99 -12.26
CA ASP A 614 -19.26 -2.70 -11.40
C ASP A 614 -19.25 -2.22 -9.96
N ASN A 615 -18.08 -1.86 -9.45
CA ASN A 615 -17.86 -1.48 -8.05
C ASN A 615 -17.49 0.00 -7.85
N VAL A 616 -17.37 0.79 -8.92
CA VAL A 616 -17.06 2.23 -8.83
C VAL A 616 -18.00 2.99 -9.73
N SER A 617 -18.76 3.93 -9.16
CA SER A 617 -19.64 4.80 -9.93
C SER A 617 -18.82 5.90 -10.63
N ASP A 618 -19.32 6.45 -11.74
CA ASP A 618 -18.70 7.61 -12.40
C ASP A 618 -18.45 8.76 -11.43
N ALA A 619 -19.41 9.03 -10.54
CA ALA A 619 -19.29 10.08 -9.53
C ALA A 619 -18.19 9.76 -8.50
N ASP A 620 -18.11 8.52 -8.04
CA ASP A 620 -17.06 8.11 -7.09
C ASP A 620 -15.68 8.12 -7.76
N LEU A 621 -15.58 7.72 -9.04
CA LEU A 621 -14.35 7.82 -9.83
C LEU A 621 -13.90 9.28 -9.98
N GLU A 622 -14.80 10.19 -10.33
CA GLU A 622 -14.51 11.63 -10.42
C GLU A 622 -14.02 12.19 -9.08
N LYS A 623 -14.67 11.84 -7.96
CA LYS A 623 -14.23 12.26 -6.63
C LYS A 623 -12.82 11.75 -6.29
N VAL A 624 -12.55 10.47 -6.51
CA VAL A 624 -11.22 9.88 -6.26
C VAL A 624 -10.19 10.65 -7.07
N VAL A 625 -10.39 10.83 -8.38
CA VAL A 625 -9.44 11.55 -9.24
C VAL A 625 -9.27 13.00 -8.82
N GLN A 626 -10.35 13.71 -8.47
CA GLN A 626 -10.29 15.10 -8.00
C GLN A 626 -9.51 15.24 -6.70
N ILE A 627 -9.80 14.40 -5.70
CA ILE A 627 -9.11 14.42 -4.39
C ILE A 627 -7.63 14.08 -4.58
N VAL A 628 -7.32 13.04 -5.34
CA VAL A 628 -5.95 12.60 -5.60
C VAL A 628 -5.14 13.68 -6.32
N THR A 629 -5.76 14.31 -7.32
CA THR A 629 -5.12 15.42 -8.05
C THR A 629 -4.93 16.64 -7.17
N ALA A 630 -5.92 17.01 -6.36
CA ALA A 630 -5.86 18.17 -5.46
C ALA A 630 -4.80 18.01 -4.36
N LEU A 631 -4.58 16.77 -3.90
CA LEU A 631 -3.58 16.44 -2.88
C LEU A 631 -2.17 16.21 -3.45
N GLY A 632 -1.96 16.37 -4.77
CA GLY A 632 -0.65 16.20 -5.40
C GLY A 632 -0.16 14.74 -5.46
N PHE A 633 -1.05 13.76 -5.29
CA PHE A 633 -0.69 12.35 -5.34
C PHE A 633 -0.32 11.90 -6.76
N SER A 634 0.69 11.02 -6.87
CA SER A 634 1.17 10.53 -8.17
C SER A 634 0.16 9.61 -8.89
N ILE A 635 0.38 9.36 -10.19
CA ILE A 635 -0.45 8.42 -10.98
C ILE A 635 -0.46 7.00 -10.38
N ARG A 636 0.62 6.58 -9.70
CA ARG A 636 0.66 5.32 -8.96
C ARG A 636 -0.36 5.29 -7.81
N HIS A 637 -0.44 6.37 -7.05
CA HIS A 637 -1.45 6.51 -5.99
C HIS A 637 -2.86 6.55 -6.59
N MET A 638 -3.04 7.24 -7.73
CA MET A 638 -4.34 7.27 -8.41
C MET A 638 -4.84 5.88 -8.78
N VAL A 639 -3.99 5.04 -9.40
CA VAL A 639 -4.38 3.67 -9.76
C VAL A 639 -4.66 2.80 -8.54
N ASP A 640 -3.82 2.92 -7.50
CA ASP A 640 -3.99 2.15 -6.26
C ASP A 640 -5.28 2.55 -5.51
N PHE A 641 -5.63 3.83 -5.46
CA PHE A 641 -6.83 4.28 -4.77
C PHE A 641 -8.12 3.97 -5.54
N ILE A 642 -8.09 4.00 -6.88
CA ILE A 642 -9.22 3.54 -7.69
C ILE A 642 -9.42 2.03 -7.48
N ALA A 643 -8.35 1.24 -7.54
CA ALA A 643 -8.40 -0.20 -7.33
C ALA A 643 -8.83 -0.55 -5.90
N GLY A 644 -8.30 0.15 -4.90
CA GLY A 644 -8.67 -0.03 -3.49
C GLY A 644 -10.13 0.36 -3.21
N ALA A 645 -10.63 1.44 -3.81
CA ALA A 645 -12.03 1.82 -3.70
C ALA A 645 -12.94 0.76 -4.36
N ALA A 646 -12.57 0.26 -5.54
CA ALA A 646 -13.27 -0.84 -6.18
C ALA A 646 -13.25 -2.12 -5.32
N TYR A 647 -12.12 -2.42 -4.70
CA TYR A 647 -11.92 -3.60 -3.86
C TYR A 647 -12.74 -3.55 -2.57
N GLU A 648 -12.65 -2.47 -1.80
CA GLU A 648 -13.49 -2.28 -0.61
C GLU A 648 -14.97 -2.32 -1.01
N MET A 649 -15.35 -1.62 -2.09
CA MET A 649 -16.73 -1.59 -2.55
C MET A 649 -17.23 -2.97 -3.04
N SER A 650 -16.38 -3.80 -3.64
CA SER A 650 -16.71 -5.18 -4.06
C SER A 650 -17.12 -6.09 -2.90
N ARG A 651 -16.64 -5.78 -1.69
CA ARG A 651 -16.88 -6.56 -0.46
C ARG A 651 -17.81 -5.86 0.52
N CYS A 652 -18.36 -4.70 0.17
CA CYS A 652 -19.25 -3.98 1.07
C CYS A 652 -20.61 -4.65 1.12
N PRO A 653 -21.13 -5.04 2.30
CA PRO A 653 -22.51 -5.51 2.41
C PRO A 653 -23.51 -4.35 2.53
N GLU A 654 -23.07 -3.17 2.97
CA GLU A 654 -23.96 -2.07 3.38
C GLU A 654 -24.31 -1.08 2.25
N LYS A 655 -23.34 -0.77 1.37
CA LYS A 655 -23.53 0.16 0.26
C LYS A 655 -23.68 -0.62 -1.05
N ASP A 656 -24.74 -0.32 -1.80
CA ASP A 656 -24.98 -0.95 -3.10
C ASP A 656 -24.02 -0.41 -4.17
N SER A 657 -23.31 -1.33 -4.80
CA SER A 657 -22.46 -1.07 -5.97
C SER A 657 -23.28 -0.72 -7.22
N PRO A 658 -22.68 -0.05 -8.22
CA PRO A 658 -23.29 0.16 -9.54
C PRO A 658 -23.87 -1.13 -10.17
N PHE A 659 -23.20 -2.27 -9.97
CA PHE A 659 -23.70 -3.57 -10.39
C PHE A 659 -25.05 -3.90 -9.77
N VAL A 660 -25.16 -3.80 -8.46
CA VAL A 660 -26.40 -4.10 -7.72
C VAL A 660 -27.52 -3.11 -8.06
N VAL A 661 -27.20 -1.83 -8.21
CA VAL A 661 -28.19 -0.82 -8.64
C VAL A 661 -28.73 -1.17 -10.03
N ALA A 662 -27.86 -1.62 -10.96
CA ALA A 662 -28.26 -2.02 -12.30
C ALA A 662 -29.07 -3.33 -12.32
N SER A 663 -28.71 -4.33 -11.50
CA SER A 663 -29.42 -5.62 -11.44
C SER A 663 -30.88 -5.45 -11.05
N ARG A 664 -31.15 -4.54 -10.09
CA ARG A 664 -32.50 -4.19 -9.65
C ARG A 664 -33.31 -3.48 -10.73
N LYS A 665 -32.70 -2.53 -11.45
CA LYS A 665 -33.36 -1.84 -12.58
C LYS A 665 -33.81 -2.82 -13.67
N GLN A 666 -33.04 -3.88 -13.91
CA GLN A 666 -33.32 -4.88 -14.96
C GLN A 666 -34.19 -6.06 -14.49
N ARG A 667 -34.71 -6.03 -13.25
CA ARG A 667 -35.52 -7.10 -12.64
C ARG A 667 -34.85 -8.49 -12.75
N TYR A 668 -33.52 -8.53 -12.64
CA TYR A 668 -32.76 -9.77 -12.71
C TYR A 668 -33.19 -10.70 -11.56
N ARG A 669 -33.84 -11.82 -11.90
CA ARG A 669 -34.51 -12.75 -10.97
C ARG A 669 -33.52 -13.75 -10.37
N ALA A 670 -32.88 -13.39 -9.26
CA ALA A 670 -32.37 -14.34 -8.26
C ALA A 670 -31.88 -13.55 -7.03
N HIS A 671 -32.63 -13.57 -5.94
CA HIS A 671 -32.26 -13.00 -4.63
C HIS A 671 -31.94 -11.49 -4.59
N HIS A 672 -32.30 -10.81 -3.50
CA HIS A 672 -32.04 -9.38 -3.31
C HIS A 672 -30.53 -9.18 -3.16
N HIS A 673 -29.80 -9.01 -4.26
CA HIS A 673 -28.39 -8.65 -4.23
C HIS A 673 -28.28 -7.30 -3.50
N GLN A 674 -27.47 -7.26 -2.46
CA GLN A 674 -27.10 -6.08 -1.69
C GLN A 674 -25.58 -6.02 -1.67
N GLY A 675 -25.03 -4.81 -1.70
CA GLY A 675 -23.59 -4.63 -1.56
C GLY A 675 -22.79 -4.61 -2.86
N GLY A 676 -21.57 -5.14 -2.80
CA GLY A 676 -20.60 -5.22 -3.91
C GLY A 676 -20.73 -6.45 -4.82
N LYS A 677 -20.03 -6.42 -5.96
CA LYS A 677 -19.80 -7.59 -6.82
C LYS A 677 -18.33 -8.01 -6.66
N ILE A 678 -18.08 -9.13 -5.97
CA ILE A 678 -16.73 -9.68 -5.85
C ILE A 678 -16.27 -10.17 -7.23
N ASP A 679 -15.14 -9.66 -7.71
CA ASP A 679 -14.59 -9.98 -9.02
C ASP A 679 -13.07 -9.71 -9.05
N ASP A 680 -12.41 -10.12 -10.14
CA ASP A 680 -11.08 -9.63 -10.48
C ASP A 680 -11.14 -8.11 -10.76
N ILE A 681 -10.15 -7.35 -10.29
CA ILE A 681 -10.09 -5.90 -10.52
C ILE A 681 -8.79 -5.56 -11.23
N THR A 682 -8.90 -5.11 -12.48
CA THR A 682 -7.77 -4.58 -13.26
C THR A 682 -8.01 -3.10 -13.51
N VAL A 683 -7.11 -2.25 -13.01
CA VAL A 683 -7.14 -0.80 -13.25
C VAL A 683 -5.86 -0.40 -13.97
N VAL A 684 -5.98 0.30 -15.09
CA VAL A 684 -4.88 0.97 -15.77
C VAL A 684 -5.20 2.46 -15.84
N VAL A 685 -4.29 3.28 -15.33
CA VAL A 685 -4.39 4.74 -15.42
C VAL A 685 -3.24 5.23 -16.29
N ALA A 686 -3.57 6.03 -17.31
CA ALA A 686 -2.61 6.67 -18.19
C ALA A 686 -2.82 8.19 -18.16
N ARG A 687 -1.76 8.93 -17.83
CA ARG A 687 -1.71 10.39 -17.86
C ARG A 687 -1.00 10.82 -19.13
N VAL A 688 -1.66 11.65 -19.93
CA VAL A 688 -1.06 12.24 -21.12
C VAL A 688 -0.12 13.35 -20.70
N VAL A 689 1.16 13.23 -21.04
CA VAL A 689 2.23 14.17 -20.68
C VAL A 689 2.99 14.63 -21.93
N SER A 690 3.74 15.73 -21.81
CA SER A 690 4.67 16.15 -22.85
C SER A 690 5.85 15.18 -22.93
N SER A 691 6.31 14.86 -24.13
CA SER A 691 7.50 14.02 -24.36
C SER A 691 8.78 14.64 -23.80
N GLU A 692 8.79 15.95 -23.54
CA GLU A 692 9.90 16.70 -22.96
C GLU A 692 9.88 16.75 -21.43
N SER A 693 8.84 16.20 -20.77
CA SER A 693 8.69 16.17 -19.31
C SER A 693 9.19 14.89 -18.64
#